data_AF-A0A7L0EG10-F1
#
_entry.id   AF-A0A7L0EG10-F1
#
_cell.length_a   1.000
_cell.length_b   1.000
_cell.length_c   1.000
_cell.angle_alpha   90.00
_cell.angle_beta   90.00
_cell.angle_gamma   90.00
#
_symmetry.space_group_name_H-M   'P 1'
#
loop_
_entity.id
_entity.type
_entity.pdbx_description
1 polymer ?
#
loop_
_entity_poly.entity_id
_entity_poly.type
_entity_poly.pdbx_seq_one_letter_code
_entity_poly.pdbx_strand_id
1 'polypeptide(L)'
;VLTFDLPAVEYTVDIEVGLMDSSFLEPIKEYFKKLHLPVSTNISNVEMTVSNINVTTVCLPGGENKSCCSCESGYAWPSTECSDLITCPSVSLAADLPCGYVKEMPFYGPYCEPQTEESCGMGEPTVMNMSVRLDKDFQDDLKNSSSELYKRYKADLEKAFSASYRCLPGFVSATVTGFRPGSIYVNYEVKAGAASFNQIASSNRFVLQFLNPSYRLIRDTFTEMKTNQTNFDVSPADVSEGDTIRLTCDINSTSEIVIWYHFDRIIRNSSQYLIQRKASRRASESILQMNNITLKHSGPYTCAFRNRHNSLTRIYKATKTVKVFPLYVTPNLNDISVTCNSPEMQTNSPVLSCCINRLLPSLTVDWKVNGAINITGVSSFSNYCTEYKLNIDESLCPPEKSGTVTTYTCELQTGHGARRSQNIRVTYLRTARVTISSSINSSVSEGHAFNVTCESDVSNYDSISWKIQSGNNTKTVDCDTCIKNSKFPATSVLTVKTATKDWSGTYICTFSQKYLESSANVTVEVVALPLKQNILIDPIVASVQYEVPQTLACCISANTVEDYAVTFMVQQNQFRAEKKRKGNLFCYTYNYTETECCENKELTAYCKFTNRIGQEVNSEIIRLHLITGKKKISCSDSFGVGKEENKLIKPCLQLNTPNGFTRGNKIYRCSAKSWKVERNNCLSVSINNLLTSAESLVNSPEAKANLPEYLAELKEQTGKEQNTINSSPANLGAIVTILDIVSSIPADAKELTIQNFLSTVDFIVADSTSEAWEDLNKEKILKSSLLLHSVENFSLRLQPVNNTIPPVSANTLQLQGIVVTKNSNTNYNKKFRSTENLTVSVLIDENEVQTLTQNSTIVSVMYSKLGGILPRNEPEYVNGLLITTTVSSNRSHKFDINMTFAKKNSSLKTPQCVFWNFTLNSHSGGWDTRGCTPTEVEDYVICSCNHLTSFSILMSPDTSSQLMFEDYITYTGLSISVLSLVACIIIESLVWKYVTNNTTSYMRHVCILNIATSLLIADVWFIVTASINDQNQQMSKLVCFVATFFIHFFYLCVFFWMLSLGLILFYRLVFILHNTSKTVQKAVAFCLGYGCPFVIAVVTIAVTLPRNNYTRKDVCWLNWKDSKALLAFVIPALIIVAMNLFITAVVIIKILRPTIGDRSNRQERNSLFQIGKSVAILTPLLGLTWGFGLATIIKNSHRVFHILFALFNALQGLFILVFGTLWDKRIQEALLKRNSVSKWSSQQTK
;
A
#
# COMPACT_ATOMS: atom_id res chain seq x y z
N VAL A 1 13.98 -154.74 24.52
CA VAL A 1 15.12 -154.52 23.61
C VAL A 1 14.77 -153.30 22.77
N LEU A 2 15.53 -152.22 22.95
CA LEU A 2 15.42 -150.94 22.27
C LEU A 2 16.14 -151.03 20.92
N THR A 3 15.57 -150.45 19.86
CA THR A 3 16.27 -150.07 18.64
C THR A 3 15.97 -148.61 18.35
N PHE A 4 17.02 -147.79 18.35
CA PHE A 4 17.05 -146.40 17.91
C PHE A 4 17.65 -146.36 16.51
N ASP A 5 16.99 -145.70 15.55
CA ASP A 5 17.63 -145.23 14.32
C ASP A 5 18.23 -143.83 14.57
N LEU A 6 19.53 -143.68 14.32
CA LEU A 6 20.27 -142.40 14.34
C LEU A 6 20.37 -141.83 12.90
N PRO A 7 20.24 -140.50 12.70
CA PRO A 7 20.26 -139.87 11.38
C PRO A 7 21.67 -139.69 10.80
N ALA A 8 21.77 -139.60 9.46
CA ALA A 8 23.00 -139.37 8.70
C ALA A 8 23.59 -137.97 8.95
N VAL A 9 24.92 -137.85 8.97
CA VAL A 9 25.65 -136.58 9.13
C VAL A 9 26.09 -136.08 7.76
N GLU A 10 25.65 -134.88 7.37
CA GLU A 10 26.06 -134.18 6.14
C GLU A 10 27.19 -133.17 6.42
N TYR A 11 28.11 -133.00 5.46
CA TYR A 11 29.20 -132.00 5.51
C TYR A 11 29.11 -131.07 4.28
N THR A 12 29.40 -129.78 4.48
CA THR A 12 29.49 -128.78 3.40
C THR A 12 30.93 -128.25 3.29
N VAL A 13 31.45 -128.11 2.07
CA VAL A 13 32.83 -127.65 1.79
C VAL A 13 32.78 -126.53 0.75
N ASP A 14 33.34 -125.37 1.08
CA ASP A 14 33.42 -124.21 0.18
C ASP A 14 34.77 -124.18 -0.56
N ILE A 15 34.74 -123.92 -1.88
CA ILE A 15 35.93 -123.91 -2.74
C ILE A 15 35.91 -122.64 -3.61
N GLU A 16 37.00 -121.86 -3.57
CA GLU A 16 37.22 -120.73 -4.49
C GLU A 16 37.88 -121.22 -5.79
N VAL A 17 37.35 -120.82 -6.95
CA VAL A 17 37.90 -121.18 -8.25
C VAL A 17 38.11 -119.93 -9.09
N GLY A 18 39.37 -119.63 -9.41
CA GLY A 18 39.73 -118.57 -10.36
C GLY A 18 39.68 -119.07 -11.81
N LEU A 19 38.86 -118.44 -12.65
CA LEU A 19 38.72 -118.76 -14.07
C LEU A 19 39.05 -117.54 -14.92
N MET A 20 39.87 -117.72 -15.97
CA MET A 20 40.06 -116.68 -17.00
C MET A 20 38.90 -116.61 -17.99
N ASP A 21 38.14 -117.70 -18.14
CA ASP A 21 36.99 -117.82 -19.02
C ASP A 21 35.88 -118.62 -18.31
N SER A 22 34.67 -118.05 -18.27
CA SER A 22 33.51 -118.62 -17.57
C SER A 22 32.97 -119.90 -18.22
N SER A 23 33.39 -120.22 -19.45
CA SER A 23 32.98 -121.45 -20.15
C SER A 23 33.53 -122.74 -19.52
N PHE A 24 34.58 -122.68 -18.70
CA PHE A 24 35.19 -123.84 -18.01
C PHE A 24 34.50 -124.24 -16.69
N LEU A 25 33.48 -123.49 -16.26
CA LEU A 25 32.78 -123.71 -14.99
C LEU A 25 32.06 -125.07 -14.93
N GLU A 26 31.36 -125.46 -16.00
CA GLU A 26 30.58 -126.71 -16.04
C GLU A 26 31.45 -128.00 -16.05
N PRO A 27 32.53 -128.09 -16.84
CA PRO A 27 33.47 -129.22 -16.75
C PRO A 27 34.06 -129.43 -15.35
N ILE A 28 34.34 -128.35 -14.62
CA ILE A 28 34.90 -128.40 -13.25
C ILE A 28 33.85 -128.92 -12.26
N LYS A 29 32.58 -128.49 -12.37
CA LYS A 29 31.47 -129.04 -11.57
C LYS A 29 31.30 -130.55 -11.80
N GLU A 30 31.43 -131.01 -13.04
CA GLU A 30 31.36 -132.44 -13.39
C GLU A 30 32.51 -133.25 -12.80
N TYR A 31 33.73 -132.68 -12.76
CA TYR A 31 34.90 -133.31 -12.14
C TYR A 31 34.71 -133.48 -10.62
N PHE A 32 34.23 -132.46 -9.91
CA PHE A 32 33.99 -132.55 -8.47
C PHE A 32 32.85 -133.51 -8.10
N LYS A 33 31.86 -133.71 -8.96
CA LYS A 33 30.81 -134.73 -8.75
C LYS A 33 31.31 -136.18 -8.78
N LYS A 34 32.45 -136.46 -9.44
CA LYS A 34 33.00 -137.82 -9.62
C LYS A 34 34.15 -138.15 -8.66
N LEU A 35 34.48 -137.25 -7.72
CA LEU A 35 35.59 -137.42 -6.79
C LEU A 35 35.20 -138.34 -5.62
N HIS A 36 35.93 -139.45 -5.42
CA HIS A 36 35.85 -140.25 -4.20
C HIS A 36 36.99 -139.86 -3.24
N LEU A 37 36.65 -139.32 -2.07
CA LEU A 37 37.60 -138.75 -1.10
C LEU A 37 37.92 -139.78 0.01
N PRO A 38 39.16 -140.30 0.15
CA PRO A 38 39.54 -141.14 1.27
C PRO A 38 40.01 -140.25 2.44
N VAL A 39 39.12 -139.91 3.36
CA VAL A 39 39.51 -139.28 4.64
C VAL A 39 39.40 -140.32 5.75
N SER A 40 40.54 -140.67 6.34
CA SER A 40 40.66 -141.71 7.38
C SER A 40 39.96 -141.28 8.69
N THR A 41 38.74 -141.75 8.92
CA THR A 41 38.15 -141.79 10.26
C THR A 41 37.83 -143.25 10.62
N ASN A 42 38.12 -143.62 11.86
CA ASN A 42 38.46 -144.96 12.33
C ASN A 42 37.24 -145.90 12.51
N ILE A 43 36.31 -145.92 11.56
CA ILE A 43 35.10 -146.75 11.57
C ILE A 43 34.97 -147.42 10.20
N SER A 44 35.22 -148.73 10.14
CA SER A 44 35.17 -149.53 8.91
C SER A 44 33.73 -149.61 8.34
N ASN A 45 33.58 -149.16 7.09
CA ASN A 45 32.43 -149.23 6.17
C ASN A 45 31.37 -148.10 6.22
N VAL A 46 31.75 -146.86 5.84
CA VAL A 46 30.80 -145.82 5.35
C VAL A 46 31.35 -145.19 4.07
N GLU A 47 30.54 -145.18 3.01
CA GLU A 47 30.84 -144.58 1.69
C GLU A 47 30.28 -143.14 1.66
N MET A 48 31.12 -142.11 1.45
CA MET A 48 30.66 -140.72 1.31
C MET A 48 30.36 -140.41 -0.16
N THR A 49 29.17 -139.88 -0.43
CA THR A 49 28.74 -139.39 -1.75
C THR A 49 28.46 -137.90 -1.70
N VAL A 50 28.86 -137.16 -2.74
CA VAL A 50 28.58 -135.72 -2.85
C VAL A 50 27.11 -135.54 -3.27
N SER A 51 26.32 -134.85 -2.44
CA SER A 51 24.87 -134.67 -2.66
C SER A 51 24.53 -133.51 -3.61
N ASN A 52 25.24 -132.37 -3.54
CA ASN A 52 25.00 -131.20 -4.39
C ASN A 52 26.25 -130.29 -4.53
N ILE A 53 26.32 -129.51 -5.62
CA ILE A 53 27.33 -128.46 -5.88
C ILE A 53 26.63 -127.21 -6.44
N ASN A 54 26.69 -126.07 -5.75
CA ASN A 54 26.07 -124.78 -6.15
C ASN A 54 27.11 -123.64 -6.24
N VAL A 55 26.84 -122.63 -7.07
CA VAL A 55 27.65 -121.39 -7.17
C VAL A 55 26.82 -120.24 -6.60
N THR A 56 27.40 -119.45 -5.68
CA THR A 56 26.65 -118.43 -4.92
C THR A 56 27.07 -116.99 -5.19
N THR A 57 28.37 -116.75 -5.48
CA THR A 57 28.97 -115.41 -5.60
C THR A 57 29.74 -115.27 -6.91
N VAL A 58 29.55 -114.17 -7.64
CA VAL A 58 30.23 -113.87 -8.92
C VAL A 58 30.89 -112.49 -8.86
N CYS A 59 32.17 -112.40 -9.21
CA CYS A 59 32.92 -111.13 -9.21
C CYS A 59 33.43 -110.79 -10.62
N LEU A 60 33.19 -109.54 -11.05
CA LEU A 60 33.68 -109.00 -12.32
C LEU A 60 34.83 -108.00 -12.10
N PRO A 61 35.88 -108.01 -12.94
CA PRO A 61 36.98 -107.04 -12.83
C PRO A 61 36.49 -105.61 -13.16
N GLY A 62 36.75 -104.67 -12.25
CA GLY A 62 36.33 -103.27 -12.33
C GLY A 62 37.46 -102.27 -12.58
N GLY A 63 38.62 -102.74 -13.06
CA GLY A 63 39.84 -101.94 -13.22
C GLY A 63 40.92 -102.27 -12.19
N GLU A 64 42.03 -101.51 -12.18
CA GLU A 64 43.25 -101.78 -11.39
C GLU A 64 42.93 -102.21 -9.93
N ASN A 65 43.14 -103.50 -9.67
CA ASN A 65 43.00 -104.21 -8.40
C ASN A 65 41.62 -104.13 -7.69
N LYS A 66 40.54 -103.74 -8.37
CA LYS A 66 39.18 -103.67 -7.77
C LYS A 66 38.16 -104.45 -8.57
N SER A 67 37.28 -105.18 -7.88
CA SER A 67 36.26 -106.03 -8.48
C SER A 67 34.88 -105.75 -7.91
N CYS A 68 33.88 -105.72 -8.78
CA CYS A 68 32.47 -105.60 -8.40
C CYS A 68 31.90 -107.00 -8.26
N CYS A 69 31.51 -107.37 -7.04
CA CYS A 69 31.01 -108.71 -6.70
C CYS A 69 29.51 -108.69 -6.45
N SER A 70 28.83 -109.74 -6.91
CA SER A 70 27.37 -109.88 -6.86
C SER A 70 26.89 -111.31 -6.64
N CYS A 71 25.72 -111.47 -6.02
CA CYS A 71 25.10 -112.77 -5.72
C CYS A 71 24.33 -113.35 -6.90
N GLU A 72 24.36 -114.66 -7.08
CA GLU A 72 23.51 -115.36 -8.04
C GLU A 72 22.03 -115.37 -7.61
N SER A 73 21.13 -115.64 -8.56
CA SER A 73 19.69 -115.65 -8.31
C SER A 73 19.31 -116.66 -7.21
N GLY A 74 18.50 -116.23 -6.24
CA GLY A 74 18.14 -117.02 -5.05
C GLY A 74 19.10 -116.89 -3.86
N TYR A 75 20.19 -116.13 -4.00
CA TYR A 75 21.16 -115.86 -2.94
C TYR A 75 21.24 -114.36 -2.59
N ALA A 76 21.61 -114.03 -1.35
CA ALA A 76 21.82 -112.67 -0.86
C ALA A 76 23.03 -112.60 0.08
N TRP A 77 23.51 -111.39 0.35
CA TRP A 77 24.59 -111.17 1.32
C TRP A 77 24.10 -111.38 2.76
N PRO A 78 24.94 -111.94 3.67
CA PRO A 78 24.59 -112.12 5.08
C PRO A 78 24.25 -110.79 5.76
N SER A 79 23.24 -110.81 6.64
CA SER A 79 22.70 -109.63 7.33
C SER A 79 23.65 -108.99 8.35
N THR A 80 24.55 -109.79 8.91
CA THR A 80 25.53 -109.40 9.94
C THR A 80 26.64 -108.48 9.44
N GLU A 81 26.89 -108.44 8.12
CA GLU A 81 27.96 -107.65 7.48
C GLU A 81 27.43 -106.34 6.85
N CYS A 82 26.14 -106.02 7.03
CA CYS A 82 25.52 -104.80 6.51
C CYS A 82 25.75 -103.58 7.41
N SER A 83 26.96 -103.04 7.31
CA SER A 83 27.30 -101.67 7.70
C SER A 83 27.64 -100.82 6.46
N ASP A 84 28.07 -99.56 6.66
CA ASP A 84 28.28 -98.47 5.68
C ASP A 84 28.94 -98.81 4.31
N LEU A 85 29.42 -100.04 4.12
CA LEU A 85 30.13 -100.53 2.94
C LEU A 85 29.31 -101.44 2.01
N ILE A 86 28.24 -102.13 2.43
CA ILE A 86 27.47 -103.04 1.54
C ILE A 86 25.96 -102.80 1.69
N THR A 87 25.26 -102.45 0.61
CA THR A 87 23.78 -102.37 0.62
C THR A 87 23.20 -102.58 -0.77
N CYS A 88 22.18 -103.45 -0.86
CA CYS A 88 21.47 -103.83 -2.08
C CYS A 88 20.00 -104.14 -1.84
N PRO A 89 19.14 -104.12 -2.89
CA PRO A 89 17.77 -103.63 -2.78
C PRO A 89 16.74 -104.64 -2.27
N SER A 90 15.73 -104.11 -1.57
CA SER A 90 14.36 -104.61 -1.60
C SER A 90 13.68 -104.35 -2.95
N VAL A 91 13.33 -105.44 -3.65
CA VAL A 91 12.29 -105.62 -4.67
C VAL A 91 12.38 -104.77 -5.96
N SER A 92 12.86 -105.39 -7.04
CA SER A 92 12.44 -105.04 -8.41
C SER A 92 11.94 -106.29 -9.15
N LEU A 93 10.74 -106.21 -9.74
CA LEU A 93 10.09 -107.22 -10.59
C LEU A 93 10.77 -107.40 -11.98
N ALA A 94 12.09 -107.24 -12.08
CA ALA A 94 12.85 -107.47 -13.30
C ALA A 94 13.92 -108.54 -13.03
N ALA A 95 13.89 -109.62 -13.81
CA ALA A 95 14.49 -110.91 -13.47
C ALA A 95 16.03 -111.04 -13.61
N ASP A 96 16.81 -109.97 -13.86
CA ASP A 96 18.17 -110.15 -14.39
C ASP A 96 19.32 -109.29 -13.79
N LEU A 97 19.22 -108.68 -12.60
CA LEU A 97 20.36 -107.90 -12.07
C LEU A 97 20.67 -108.10 -10.57
N PRO A 98 21.89 -108.58 -10.23
CA PRO A 98 22.30 -108.77 -8.84
C PRO A 98 23.02 -107.56 -8.22
N CYS A 99 22.89 -107.46 -6.90
CA CYS A 99 23.56 -106.55 -5.98
C CYS A 99 25.08 -106.46 -6.20
N GLY A 100 25.70 -105.27 -6.34
CA GLY A 100 27.15 -105.13 -6.51
C GLY A 100 27.85 -104.38 -5.38
N TYR A 101 28.96 -104.91 -4.85
CA TYR A 101 29.91 -104.19 -3.98
C TYR A 101 31.33 -104.24 -4.55
N VAL A 102 32.14 -103.18 -4.32
CA VAL A 102 33.50 -103.07 -4.85
C VAL A 102 34.54 -103.41 -3.77
N LYS A 103 35.35 -104.46 -3.97
CA LYS A 103 36.45 -104.88 -3.06
C LYS A 103 37.76 -105.12 -3.83
N GLU A 104 38.89 -105.13 -3.13
CA GLU A 104 40.22 -105.42 -3.70
C GLU A 104 40.48 -106.95 -3.78
N MET A 105 41.21 -107.42 -4.80
CA MET A 105 41.55 -108.85 -5.01
C MET A 105 42.79 -109.30 -4.22
N PRO A 106 42.86 -110.56 -3.74
CA PRO A 106 41.86 -111.65 -3.84
C PRO A 106 40.74 -111.55 -2.80
N PHE A 107 39.55 -112.10 -3.13
CA PHE A 107 38.34 -111.99 -2.32
C PHE A 107 38.23 -113.14 -1.32
N TYR A 108 38.46 -112.88 -0.03
CA TYR A 108 38.24 -113.86 1.05
C TYR A 108 36.98 -113.53 1.83
N GLY A 109 35.86 -114.16 1.48
CA GLY A 109 34.57 -114.05 2.17
C GLY A 109 34.05 -112.60 2.41
N PRO A 110 32.85 -112.47 3.01
CA PRO A 110 31.78 -113.47 3.10
C PRO A 110 31.27 -113.86 1.70
N TYR A 111 30.57 -114.98 1.56
CA TYR A 111 29.95 -115.39 0.30
C TYR A 111 28.43 -115.23 0.40
N CYS A 112 27.74 -115.20 -0.73
CA CYS A 112 26.28 -115.11 -0.74
C CYS A 112 25.64 -116.40 -0.18
N GLU A 113 24.62 -116.23 0.65
CA GLU A 113 23.84 -117.28 1.29
C GLU A 113 22.42 -117.34 0.72
N PRO A 114 21.68 -118.46 0.88
CA PRO A 114 20.29 -118.56 0.43
C PRO A 114 19.43 -117.44 1.04
N GLN A 115 18.57 -116.81 0.24
CA GLN A 115 17.74 -115.67 0.67
C GLN A 115 16.79 -116.02 1.84
N THR A 116 16.83 -115.20 2.89
CA THR A 116 15.91 -115.25 4.06
C THR A 116 15.35 -113.84 4.40
N GLU A 117 14.27 -113.77 5.19
CA GLU A 117 13.62 -112.48 5.57
C GLU A 117 14.53 -111.49 6.32
N GLU A 118 15.66 -111.94 6.88
CA GLU A 118 16.62 -111.10 7.62
C GLU A 118 17.69 -110.44 6.73
N SER A 119 17.62 -110.60 5.40
CA SER A 119 18.61 -110.09 4.44
C SER A 119 18.59 -108.54 4.28
N CYS A 120 19.72 -107.92 3.92
CA CYS A 120 19.87 -106.45 3.92
C CYS A 120 19.01 -105.69 2.90
N GLY A 121 18.51 -104.48 3.28
CA GLY A 121 18.12 -103.42 2.33
C GLY A 121 16.63 -103.03 2.20
N MET A 122 15.78 -103.20 3.22
CA MET A 122 14.33 -102.90 3.15
C MET A 122 13.91 -101.45 3.51
N GLY A 123 14.28 -100.44 2.72
CA GLY A 123 13.85 -99.03 2.92
C GLY A 123 13.32 -98.33 1.64
N GLU A 124 12.41 -97.34 1.77
CA GLU A 124 11.85 -96.61 0.62
C GLU A 124 12.91 -95.76 -0.13
N PRO A 125 12.93 -95.78 -1.48
CA PRO A 125 13.91 -95.04 -2.27
C PRO A 125 13.69 -93.52 -2.19
N THR A 126 14.75 -92.81 -1.85
CA THR A 126 14.79 -91.34 -1.83
C THR A 126 15.14 -90.75 -3.20
N VAL A 127 14.49 -89.64 -3.56
CA VAL A 127 14.79 -88.89 -4.80
C VAL A 127 15.88 -87.86 -4.51
N MET A 128 17.03 -87.99 -5.17
CA MET A 128 18.13 -87.03 -5.09
C MET A 128 18.14 -86.14 -6.34
N ASN A 129 17.90 -84.85 -6.15
CA ASN A 129 17.93 -83.85 -7.22
C ASN A 129 19.36 -83.41 -7.49
N MET A 130 19.93 -83.93 -8.58
CA MET A 130 21.31 -83.73 -8.99
C MET A 130 21.39 -82.79 -10.19
N SER A 131 22.52 -82.10 -10.34
CA SER A 131 22.88 -81.47 -11.62
C SER A 131 24.37 -81.43 -11.86
N VAL A 132 24.78 -81.47 -13.13
CA VAL A 132 26.18 -81.42 -13.56
C VAL A 132 26.35 -80.57 -14.82
N ARG A 133 27.54 -80.02 -15.04
CA ARG A 133 27.85 -79.12 -16.15
C ARG A 133 28.65 -79.83 -17.26
N LEU A 134 28.19 -79.73 -18.50
CA LEU A 134 28.93 -80.18 -19.70
C LEU A 134 29.74 -79.02 -20.27
N ASP A 135 30.95 -79.29 -20.78
CA ASP A 135 31.82 -78.32 -21.46
C ASP A 135 31.39 -78.14 -22.93
N LYS A 136 30.13 -77.75 -23.13
CA LYS A 136 29.51 -77.44 -24.44
C LYS A 136 28.47 -76.34 -24.29
N ASP A 137 28.36 -75.47 -25.28
CA ASP A 137 27.36 -74.40 -25.29
C ASP A 137 25.94 -74.95 -25.45
N PHE A 138 24.99 -74.29 -24.76
CA PHE A 138 23.59 -74.68 -24.77
C PHE A 138 22.91 -74.36 -26.10
N GLN A 139 22.28 -75.36 -26.70
CA GLN A 139 21.44 -75.23 -27.90
C GLN A 139 19.97 -75.21 -27.51
N ASP A 140 19.18 -74.34 -28.14
CA ASP A 140 17.75 -74.17 -27.81
C ASP A 140 16.92 -75.45 -28.01
N ASP A 141 17.33 -76.34 -28.92
CA ASP A 141 16.71 -77.66 -29.13
C ASP A 141 16.69 -78.52 -27.86
N LEU A 142 17.58 -78.26 -26.90
CA LEU A 142 17.63 -78.94 -25.59
C LEU A 142 16.57 -78.42 -24.60
N LYS A 143 15.82 -77.35 -24.91
CA LYS A 143 14.64 -76.95 -24.12
C LYS A 143 13.41 -77.81 -24.45
N ASN A 144 13.38 -78.40 -25.65
CA ASN A 144 12.24 -79.17 -26.13
C ASN A 144 12.49 -80.68 -25.93
N SER A 145 11.76 -81.29 -25.00
CA SER A 145 11.90 -82.71 -24.64
C SER A 145 11.61 -83.70 -25.78
N SER A 146 10.97 -83.24 -26.86
CA SER A 146 10.65 -84.03 -28.04
C SER A 146 11.72 -84.00 -29.13
N SER A 147 12.72 -83.13 -29.04
CA SER A 147 13.74 -82.97 -30.09
C SER A 147 14.67 -84.18 -30.17
N GLU A 148 15.17 -84.47 -31.37
CA GLU A 148 16.08 -85.60 -31.59
C GLU A 148 17.40 -85.43 -30.81
N LEU A 149 17.87 -84.18 -30.69
CA LEU A 149 19.03 -83.82 -29.90
C LEU A 149 18.79 -84.04 -28.39
N TYR A 150 17.63 -83.63 -27.86
CA TYR A 150 17.25 -83.88 -26.46
C TYR A 150 17.15 -85.37 -26.18
N LYS A 151 16.48 -86.15 -27.03
CA LYS A 151 16.32 -87.60 -26.88
C LYS A 151 17.66 -88.33 -26.91
N ARG A 152 18.55 -87.95 -27.84
CA ARG A 152 19.91 -88.51 -27.91
C ARG A 152 20.75 -88.18 -26.68
N TYR A 153 20.81 -86.90 -26.28
CA TYR A 153 21.55 -86.49 -25.08
C TYR A 153 21.00 -87.17 -23.83
N LYS A 154 19.67 -87.22 -23.70
CA LYS A 154 18.99 -87.90 -22.59
C LYS A 154 19.38 -89.39 -22.55
N ALA A 155 19.25 -90.12 -23.66
CA ALA A 155 19.57 -91.54 -23.69
C ALA A 155 21.05 -91.84 -23.38
N ASP A 156 21.98 -91.09 -24.00
CA ASP A 156 23.41 -91.27 -23.78
C ASP A 156 23.83 -90.97 -22.33
N LEU A 157 23.28 -89.90 -21.74
CA LEU A 157 23.60 -89.48 -20.37
C LEU A 157 22.90 -90.36 -19.33
N GLU A 158 21.65 -90.75 -19.52
CA GLU A 158 20.95 -91.70 -18.63
C GLU A 158 21.64 -93.06 -18.61
N LYS A 159 22.14 -93.53 -19.75
CA LYS A 159 22.95 -94.75 -19.83
C LYS A 159 24.22 -94.64 -18.99
N ALA A 160 24.96 -93.54 -19.14
CA ALA A 160 26.19 -93.32 -18.38
C ALA A 160 25.94 -93.12 -16.88
N PHE A 161 24.92 -92.33 -16.51
CA PHE A 161 24.53 -92.13 -15.12
C PHE A 161 24.06 -93.45 -14.49
N SER A 162 23.20 -94.20 -15.17
CA SER A 162 22.70 -95.48 -14.65
C SER A 162 23.83 -96.48 -14.43
N ALA A 163 24.81 -96.56 -15.35
CA ALA A 163 26.00 -97.39 -15.16
C ALA A 163 26.84 -96.94 -13.95
N SER A 164 27.00 -95.63 -13.79
CA SER A 164 27.84 -95.03 -12.74
C SER A 164 27.23 -95.10 -11.34
N TYR A 165 25.91 -94.99 -11.23
CA TYR A 165 25.18 -95.04 -9.95
C TYR A 165 24.66 -96.43 -9.61
N ARG A 166 24.87 -97.44 -10.47
CA ARG A 166 24.42 -98.83 -10.26
C ARG A 166 24.92 -99.45 -8.96
N CYS A 167 26.06 -98.99 -8.45
CA CYS A 167 26.64 -99.46 -7.18
C CYS A 167 26.08 -98.72 -5.95
N LEU A 168 25.07 -97.85 -6.10
CA LEU A 168 24.42 -97.20 -4.96
C LEU A 168 23.43 -98.15 -4.25
N PRO A 169 23.27 -98.00 -2.93
CA PRO A 169 22.29 -98.75 -2.14
C PRO A 169 20.89 -98.64 -2.75
N GLY A 170 20.24 -99.75 -3.08
CA GLY A 170 18.84 -99.71 -3.54
C GLY A 170 18.62 -98.89 -4.81
N PHE A 171 19.60 -98.83 -5.71
CA PHE A 171 19.51 -98.05 -6.95
C PHE A 171 18.33 -98.51 -7.81
N VAL A 172 17.46 -97.56 -8.16
CA VAL A 172 16.27 -97.78 -9.02
C VAL A 172 16.50 -97.19 -10.40
N SER A 173 16.91 -95.93 -10.48
CA SER A 173 17.13 -95.24 -11.75
C SER A 173 17.93 -93.96 -11.61
N ALA A 174 18.56 -93.55 -12.71
CA ALA A 174 19.12 -92.21 -12.88
C ALA A 174 18.52 -91.58 -14.14
N THR A 175 17.62 -90.62 -13.96
CA THR A 175 16.77 -90.07 -15.03
C THR A 175 17.07 -88.60 -15.24
N VAL A 176 17.32 -88.18 -16.49
CA VAL A 176 17.55 -86.77 -16.82
C VAL A 176 16.22 -86.02 -16.85
N THR A 177 16.10 -84.99 -16.01
CA THR A 177 14.90 -84.17 -15.85
C THR A 177 14.88 -82.93 -16.72
N GLY A 178 16.03 -82.47 -17.21
CA GLY A 178 16.09 -81.42 -18.22
C GLY A 178 17.45 -80.74 -18.33
N PHE A 179 17.55 -79.77 -19.24
CA PHE A 179 18.77 -79.03 -19.51
C PHE A 179 18.58 -77.53 -19.28
N ARG A 180 19.59 -76.85 -18.72
CA ARG A 180 19.58 -75.40 -18.46
C ARG A 180 20.72 -74.67 -19.18
N PRO A 181 20.51 -73.40 -19.60
CA PRO A 181 21.52 -72.61 -20.29
C PRO A 181 22.76 -72.32 -19.42
N GLY A 182 23.91 -72.20 -20.09
CA GLY A 182 25.27 -72.28 -19.54
C GLY A 182 26.10 -73.27 -20.38
N SER A 183 27.31 -73.66 -19.96
CA SER A 183 27.90 -74.86 -20.57
C SER A 183 27.02 -76.05 -20.13
N ILE A 184 26.12 -76.53 -20.99
CA ILE A 184 24.86 -77.25 -20.72
C ILE A 184 24.78 -77.85 -19.30
N TYR A 185 23.91 -77.27 -18.45
CA TYR A 185 23.61 -77.85 -17.14
C TYR A 185 22.59 -78.97 -17.29
N VAL A 186 22.97 -80.19 -16.96
CA VAL A 186 22.12 -81.38 -16.98
C VAL A 186 21.52 -81.54 -15.60
N ASN A 187 20.21 -81.42 -15.46
CA ASN A 187 19.49 -81.77 -14.25
C ASN A 187 19.02 -83.22 -14.37
N TYR A 188 19.19 -83.98 -13.30
CA TYR A 188 18.78 -85.38 -13.27
C TYR A 188 18.42 -85.79 -11.86
N GLU A 189 17.56 -86.79 -11.76
CA GLU A 189 17.13 -87.40 -10.52
C GLU A 189 17.77 -88.77 -10.40
N VAL A 190 18.41 -89.01 -9.25
CA VAL A 190 18.88 -90.35 -8.87
C VAL A 190 17.91 -90.88 -7.83
N LYS A 191 17.24 -91.99 -8.15
CA LYS A 191 16.36 -92.71 -7.22
C LYS A 191 17.14 -93.90 -6.68
N ALA A 192 17.47 -93.84 -5.41
CA ALA A 192 18.19 -94.90 -4.70
C ALA A 192 17.81 -94.87 -3.21
N GLY A 193 18.18 -95.89 -2.46
CA GLY A 193 18.15 -95.87 -0.99
C GLY A 193 19.04 -94.76 -0.42
N ALA A 194 19.07 -94.63 0.90
CA ALA A 194 19.81 -93.58 1.59
C ALA A 194 21.33 -93.67 1.32
N ALA A 195 21.82 -92.94 0.32
CA ALA A 195 23.25 -92.88 -0.03
C ALA A 195 23.97 -91.76 0.75
N SER A 196 25.16 -92.07 1.28
CA SER A 196 26.00 -91.08 1.95
C SER A 196 26.62 -90.09 0.96
N PHE A 197 27.00 -88.91 1.46
CA PHE A 197 27.62 -87.86 0.65
C PHE A 197 28.88 -88.36 -0.11
N ASN A 198 29.66 -89.25 0.53
CA ASN A 198 30.88 -89.83 -0.05
C ASN A 198 30.57 -90.90 -1.12
N GLN A 199 29.50 -91.68 -0.93
CA GLN A 199 29.04 -92.66 -1.92
C GLN A 199 28.60 -91.96 -3.21
N ILE A 200 27.79 -90.89 -3.09
CA ILE A 200 27.36 -90.10 -4.24
C ILE A 200 28.57 -89.44 -4.93
N ALA A 201 29.48 -88.83 -4.17
CA ALA A 201 30.69 -88.22 -4.73
C ALA A 201 31.59 -89.24 -5.46
N SER A 202 31.66 -90.48 -4.97
CA SER A 202 32.40 -91.58 -5.62
C SER A 202 31.71 -92.03 -6.89
N SER A 203 30.39 -92.24 -6.87
CA SER A 203 29.62 -92.57 -8.07
C SER A 203 29.67 -91.46 -9.12
N ASN A 204 29.72 -90.18 -8.74
CA ASN A 204 29.91 -89.07 -9.68
C ASN A 204 31.25 -89.16 -10.44
N ARG A 205 32.29 -89.72 -9.81
CA ARG A 205 33.64 -89.84 -10.42
C ARG A 205 33.67 -90.86 -11.54
N PHE A 206 32.89 -91.94 -11.42
CA PHE A 206 32.82 -93.01 -12.41
C PHE A 206 32.02 -92.65 -13.67
N VAL A 207 31.25 -91.56 -13.65
CA VAL A 207 30.41 -91.14 -14.79
C VAL A 207 31.27 -90.95 -16.04
N LEU A 208 32.48 -90.42 -15.86
CA LEU A 208 33.45 -90.19 -16.95
C LEU A 208 33.91 -91.49 -17.65
N GLN A 209 33.84 -92.65 -16.99
CA GLN A 209 34.27 -93.93 -17.56
C GLN A 209 33.20 -94.53 -18.48
N PHE A 210 31.92 -94.25 -18.22
CA PHE A 210 30.79 -94.78 -19.00
C PHE A 210 30.24 -93.78 -20.02
N LEU A 211 30.72 -92.55 -20.01
CA LEU A 211 30.31 -91.50 -20.95
C LEU A 211 30.99 -91.69 -22.31
N ASN A 212 30.25 -91.46 -23.39
CA ASN A 212 30.85 -91.42 -24.73
C ASN A 212 31.87 -90.26 -24.81
N PRO A 213 33.08 -90.46 -25.38
CA PRO A 213 34.11 -89.41 -25.53
C PRO A 213 33.63 -88.09 -26.14
N SER A 214 32.52 -88.09 -26.90
CA SER A 214 31.90 -86.89 -27.47
C SER A 214 31.28 -85.92 -26.45
N TYR A 215 31.09 -86.35 -25.20
CA TYR A 215 30.58 -85.52 -24.11
C TYR A 215 31.72 -85.23 -23.13
N ARG A 216 32.04 -83.96 -22.91
CA ARG A 216 33.07 -83.55 -21.95
C ARG A 216 32.39 -82.98 -20.71
N LEU A 217 32.48 -83.66 -19.58
CA LEU A 217 31.98 -83.15 -18.30
C LEU A 217 33.01 -82.22 -17.64
N ILE A 218 32.56 -81.09 -17.09
CA ILE A 218 33.41 -80.23 -16.25
C ILE A 218 33.47 -80.87 -14.86
N ARG A 219 34.66 -81.30 -14.44
CA ARG A 219 34.88 -81.90 -13.12
C ARG A 219 34.47 -80.93 -12.00
N ASP A 220 34.01 -81.48 -10.88
CA ASP A 220 33.61 -80.74 -9.66
C ASP A 220 32.38 -79.82 -9.79
N THR A 221 31.55 -80.02 -10.82
CA THR A 221 30.31 -79.24 -11.04
C THR A 221 29.04 -79.97 -10.59
N PHE A 222 29.17 -81.14 -9.96
CA PHE A 222 28.02 -81.86 -9.45
C PHE A 222 27.41 -81.11 -8.26
N THR A 223 26.09 -80.94 -8.27
CA THR A 223 25.37 -80.29 -7.18
C THR A 223 24.13 -81.07 -6.77
N GLU A 224 23.84 -81.09 -5.47
CA GLU A 224 22.62 -81.64 -4.89
C GLU A 224 21.79 -80.51 -4.25
N MET A 225 20.47 -80.48 -4.49
CA MET A 225 19.58 -79.45 -3.95
C MET A 225 18.64 -80.00 -2.86
N LYS A 226 18.54 -79.30 -1.72
CA LYS A 226 17.60 -79.59 -0.62
C LYS A 226 16.74 -78.37 -0.25
N THR A 227 15.42 -78.52 -0.23
CA THR A 227 14.47 -77.43 0.05
C THR A 227 13.78 -77.51 1.41
N ASN A 228 13.73 -78.70 2.05
CA ASN A 228 12.90 -78.94 3.25
C ASN A 228 13.68 -78.87 4.59
N GLN A 229 14.91 -78.32 4.61
CA GLN A 229 15.80 -78.34 5.79
C GLN A 229 16.29 -76.94 6.23
N THR A 230 15.59 -75.88 5.81
CA THR A 230 15.89 -74.46 6.11
C THR A 230 14.69 -73.83 6.81
N ASN A 231 14.89 -73.23 7.99
CA ASN A 231 13.86 -72.47 8.70
C ASN A 231 14.04 -70.97 8.44
N PHE A 232 12.95 -70.24 8.14
CA PHE A 232 12.98 -68.82 7.77
C PHE A 232 11.85 -68.07 8.47
N ASP A 233 12.23 -67.19 9.40
CA ASP A 233 11.36 -66.32 10.17
C ASP A 233 11.48 -64.81 9.84
N VAL A 234 10.39 -64.07 10.05
CA VAL A 234 10.27 -62.62 9.81
C VAL A 234 9.70 -61.93 11.04
N SER A 235 10.43 -60.95 11.59
CA SER A 235 10.03 -60.23 12.80
C SER A 235 10.19 -58.71 12.63
N PRO A 236 9.18 -57.88 12.92
CA PRO A 236 7.77 -58.23 13.24
C PRO A 236 6.99 -58.75 12.01
N ALA A 237 5.84 -59.40 12.26
CA ALA A 237 4.99 -59.97 11.21
C ALA A 237 4.17 -58.91 10.44
N ASP A 238 3.73 -57.85 11.13
CA ASP A 238 3.09 -56.67 10.53
C ASP A 238 4.11 -55.53 10.44
N VAL A 239 4.41 -55.08 9.22
CA VAL A 239 5.45 -54.07 8.94
C VAL A 239 4.82 -52.78 8.41
N SER A 240 5.03 -51.66 9.10
CA SER A 240 4.62 -50.33 8.63
C SER A 240 5.79 -49.57 8.02
N GLU A 241 5.49 -48.61 7.15
CA GLU A 241 6.50 -47.72 6.59
C GLU A 241 7.23 -46.94 7.70
N GLY A 242 8.56 -47.04 7.73
CA GLY A 242 9.42 -46.48 8.78
C GLY A 242 9.88 -47.47 9.86
N ASP A 243 9.28 -48.67 9.94
CA ASP A 243 9.69 -49.70 10.90
C ASP A 243 11.07 -50.31 10.56
N THR A 244 11.66 -50.98 11.55
CA THR A 244 12.85 -51.83 11.40
C THR A 244 12.45 -53.31 11.43
N ILE A 245 12.88 -54.10 10.43
CA ILE A 245 12.58 -55.54 10.32
C ILE A 245 13.84 -56.39 10.40
N ARG A 246 13.66 -57.61 10.91
CA ARG A 246 14.68 -58.64 11.06
C ARG A 246 14.20 -59.93 10.42
N LEU A 247 14.91 -60.37 9.38
CA LEU A 247 14.72 -61.65 8.69
C LEU A 247 15.77 -62.64 9.19
N THR A 248 15.35 -63.77 9.74
CA THR A 248 16.26 -64.81 10.26
C THR A 248 16.10 -66.08 9.45
N CYS A 249 17.22 -66.67 9.01
CA CYS A 249 17.21 -67.94 8.31
C CYS A 249 18.29 -68.87 8.87
N ASP A 250 17.92 -70.12 9.18
CA ASP A 250 18.77 -71.09 9.87
C ASP A 250 18.73 -72.50 9.23
N ILE A 251 19.85 -73.22 9.36
CA ILE A 251 20.01 -74.62 8.96
C ILE A 251 20.70 -75.45 10.05
N ASN A 252 20.32 -76.73 10.14
CA ASN A 252 20.91 -77.71 11.04
C ASN A 252 22.17 -78.39 10.45
N SER A 253 23.05 -77.59 9.84
CA SER A 253 24.33 -78.03 9.27
C SER A 253 25.35 -76.88 9.25
N THR A 254 26.64 -77.21 9.26
CA THR A 254 27.74 -76.25 9.12
C THR A 254 27.91 -75.89 7.64
N SER A 255 27.56 -74.66 7.27
CA SER A 255 27.72 -74.14 5.90
C SER A 255 28.59 -72.89 5.93
N GLU A 256 29.50 -72.77 4.97
CA GLU A 256 30.48 -71.68 4.92
C GLU A 256 29.91 -70.39 4.31
N ILE A 257 28.88 -70.48 3.45
CA ILE A 257 28.41 -69.34 2.64
C ILE A 257 26.88 -69.27 2.59
N VAL A 258 26.35 -68.12 3.00
CA VAL A 258 24.93 -67.71 2.84
C VAL A 258 24.81 -66.55 1.88
N ILE A 259 23.83 -66.63 0.98
CA ILE A 259 23.45 -65.54 0.08
C ILE A 259 21.96 -65.24 0.26
N TRP A 260 21.65 -63.95 0.43
CA TRP A 260 20.29 -63.42 0.48
C TRP A 260 19.87 -62.86 -0.87
N TYR A 261 18.62 -63.07 -1.25
CA TYR A 261 18.02 -62.57 -2.48
C TYR A 261 16.72 -61.82 -2.20
N HIS A 262 16.42 -60.80 -3.01
CA HIS A 262 15.10 -60.16 -3.12
C HIS A 262 14.71 -60.12 -4.60
N PHE A 263 13.59 -60.75 -4.99
CA PHE A 263 13.23 -60.97 -6.40
C PHE A 263 14.41 -61.49 -7.25
N ASP A 264 15.12 -62.50 -6.75
CA ASP A 264 16.31 -63.12 -7.37
C ASP A 264 17.55 -62.21 -7.54
N ARG A 265 17.54 -60.98 -7.00
CA ARG A 265 18.74 -60.10 -6.90
C ARG A 265 19.47 -60.30 -5.60
N ILE A 266 20.80 -60.40 -5.67
CA ILE A 266 21.66 -60.61 -4.49
C ILE A 266 21.67 -59.36 -3.60
N ILE A 267 21.36 -59.54 -2.32
CA ILE A 267 21.46 -58.50 -1.29
C ILE A 267 22.88 -58.51 -0.72
N ARG A 268 23.52 -57.34 -0.66
CA ARG A 268 24.85 -57.14 -0.07
C ARG A 268 24.74 -56.23 1.16
N ASN A 269 25.71 -56.35 2.07
CA ASN A 269 25.80 -55.53 3.26
C ASN A 269 25.94 -54.04 2.90
N SER A 270 25.12 -53.16 3.47
CA SER A 270 25.12 -51.71 3.22
C SER A 270 24.61 -50.94 4.45
N SER A 271 24.51 -49.61 4.38
CA SER A 271 23.87 -48.79 5.43
C SER A 271 22.38 -49.11 5.65
N GLN A 272 21.73 -49.72 4.65
CA GLN A 272 20.31 -50.05 4.67
C GLN A 272 20.04 -51.53 5.00
N TYR A 273 20.97 -52.43 4.64
CA TYR A 273 20.88 -53.87 4.87
C TYR A 273 22.06 -54.34 5.72
N LEU A 274 21.83 -54.74 6.97
CA LEU A 274 22.84 -55.31 7.86
C LEU A 274 22.72 -56.83 7.89
N ILE A 275 23.73 -57.55 7.40
CA ILE A 275 23.75 -59.02 7.38
C ILE A 275 24.68 -59.53 8.49
N GLN A 276 24.12 -60.20 9.49
CA GLN A 276 24.84 -60.87 10.58
C GLN A 276 24.81 -62.38 10.39
N ARG A 277 25.89 -63.07 10.75
CA ARG A 277 25.98 -64.54 10.66
C ARG A 277 26.39 -65.10 12.02
N LYS A 278 25.75 -66.19 12.44
CA LYS A 278 26.13 -66.95 13.63
C LYS A 278 26.29 -68.41 13.24
N ALA A 279 27.50 -68.93 13.35
CA ALA A 279 27.79 -70.34 13.11
C ALA A 279 28.12 -71.02 14.45
N SER A 280 27.38 -72.08 14.77
CA SER A 280 27.65 -72.99 15.89
C SER A 280 28.20 -74.32 15.34
N ARG A 281 28.84 -75.14 16.18
CA ARG A 281 29.42 -76.45 15.76
C ARG A 281 28.43 -77.41 15.09
N ARG A 282 27.11 -77.19 15.22
CA ARG A 282 26.04 -78.02 14.64
C ARG A 282 25.05 -77.29 13.72
N ALA A 283 25.01 -75.95 13.71
CA ALA A 283 23.98 -75.18 12.99
C ALA A 283 24.52 -73.82 12.51
N SER A 284 23.98 -73.32 11.38
CA SER A 284 24.34 -72.02 10.81
C SER A 284 23.09 -71.13 10.73
N GLU A 285 23.16 -69.93 11.29
CA GLU A 285 22.11 -68.90 11.30
C GLU A 285 22.61 -67.64 10.56
N SER A 286 21.74 -67.01 9.77
CA SER A 286 21.98 -65.73 9.12
C SER A 286 20.80 -64.80 9.37
N ILE A 287 21.11 -63.56 9.75
CA ILE A 287 20.13 -62.53 10.09
C ILE A 287 20.32 -61.34 9.15
N LEU A 288 19.27 -60.94 8.46
CA LEU A 288 19.22 -59.73 7.64
C LEU A 288 18.33 -58.69 8.33
N GLN A 289 18.93 -57.60 8.79
CA GLN A 289 18.24 -56.48 9.43
C GLN A 289 18.14 -55.29 8.47
N MET A 290 16.95 -54.69 8.39
CA MET A 290 16.65 -53.52 7.55
C MET A 290 15.98 -52.43 8.38
N ASN A 291 16.50 -51.21 8.32
CA ASN A 291 15.97 -50.06 9.05
C ASN A 291 15.23 -49.11 8.10
N ASN A 292 14.17 -48.44 8.58
CA ASN A 292 13.39 -47.43 7.84
C ASN A 292 12.83 -47.94 6.51
N ILE A 293 11.95 -48.94 6.61
CA ILE A 293 11.41 -49.65 5.45
C ILE A 293 10.40 -48.78 4.71
N THR A 294 10.47 -48.83 3.38
CA THR A 294 9.48 -48.22 2.48
C THR A 294 8.70 -49.27 1.70
N LEU A 295 7.60 -48.86 1.05
CA LEU A 295 6.76 -49.71 0.20
C LEU A 295 7.54 -50.53 -0.87
N LYS A 296 8.71 -50.05 -1.32
CA LYS A 296 9.57 -50.72 -2.32
C LYS A 296 10.20 -52.03 -1.83
N HIS A 297 10.22 -52.27 -0.52
CA HIS A 297 10.82 -53.46 0.08
C HIS A 297 9.83 -54.60 0.29
N SER A 298 8.57 -54.40 -0.10
CA SER A 298 7.55 -55.44 -0.13
C SER A 298 7.84 -56.45 -1.25
N GLY A 299 7.89 -57.74 -0.94
CA GLY A 299 8.29 -58.77 -1.91
C GLY A 299 8.85 -60.05 -1.30
N PRO A 300 9.21 -61.05 -2.14
CA PRO A 300 9.80 -62.31 -1.72
C PRO A 300 11.30 -62.16 -1.46
N TYR A 301 11.72 -62.62 -0.29
CA TYR A 301 13.11 -62.76 0.13
C TYR A 301 13.50 -64.23 0.17
N THR A 302 14.72 -64.57 -0.24
CA THR A 302 15.23 -65.94 -0.26
C THR A 302 16.60 -66.01 0.41
N CYS A 303 16.82 -66.99 1.28
CA CYS A 303 18.13 -67.35 1.82
C CYS A 303 18.62 -68.65 1.18
N ALA A 304 19.90 -68.70 0.79
CA ALA A 304 20.53 -69.90 0.26
C ALA A 304 21.88 -70.19 0.95
N PHE A 305 21.99 -71.35 1.60
CA PHE A 305 23.23 -71.87 2.19
C PHE A 305 23.91 -72.84 1.22
N ARG A 306 25.25 -72.78 1.15
CA ARG A 306 26.05 -73.69 0.30
C ARG A 306 27.08 -74.44 1.13
N ASN A 307 27.13 -75.75 0.95
CA ASN A 307 28.14 -76.62 1.56
C ASN A 307 28.90 -77.36 0.46
N ARG A 308 30.24 -77.35 0.51
CA ARG A 308 31.09 -77.96 -0.52
C ARG A 308 32.00 -78.98 0.15
N HIS A 309 31.99 -80.21 -0.34
CA HIS A 309 32.89 -81.26 0.13
C HIS A 309 33.34 -82.09 -1.08
N ASN A 310 34.66 -82.21 -1.31
CA ASN A 310 35.24 -82.78 -2.53
C ASN A 310 34.64 -82.14 -3.82
N SER A 311 34.08 -82.98 -4.71
CA SER A 311 33.56 -82.66 -6.05
C SER A 311 32.03 -82.50 -6.12
N LEU A 312 31.34 -82.50 -4.97
CA LEU A 312 29.88 -82.31 -4.84
C LEU A 312 29.57 -81.07 -4.00
N THR A 313 28.64 -80.23 -4.48
CA THR A 313 28.14 -79.05 -3.75
C THR A 313 26.68 -79.22 -3.36
N ARG A 314 26.34 -79.12 -2.08
CA ARG A 314 24.97 -79.18 -1.57
C ARG A 314 24.42 -77.77 -1.29
N ILE A 315 23.21 -77.47 -1.77
CA ILE A 315 22.57 -76.16 -1.63
C ILE A 315 21.25 -76.30 -0.87
N TYR A 316 21.10 -75.52 0.21
CA TYR A 316 19.85 -75.40 0.99
C TYR A 316 19.18 -74.05 0.69
N LYS A 317 17.88 -74.03 0.38
CA LYS A 317 17.17 -72.80 -0.06
C LYS A 317 15.79 -72.68 0.60
N ALA A 318 15.45 -71.49 1.12
CA ALA A 318 14.11 -71.12 1.60
C ALA A 318 13.71 -69.69 1.19
N THR A 319 12.39 -69.45 1.01
CA THR A 319 11.83 -68.17 0.55
C THR A 319 10.61 -67.76 1.41
N LYS A 320 10.52 -66.48 1.81
CA LYS A 320 9.34 -65.87 2.46
C LYS A 320 9.03 -64.47 1.93
N THR A 321 7.76 -64.07 1.95
CA THR A 321 7.30 -62.76 1.43
C THR A 321 7.00 -61.78 2.56
N VAL A 322 7.54 -60.55 2.46
CA VAL A 322 7.29 -59.44 3.40
C VAL A 322 6.28 -58.47 2.79
N LYS A 323 5.27 -58.03 3.56
CA LYS A 323 4.29 -57.00 3.15
C LYS A 323 4.45 -55.74 4.00
N VAL A 324 4.55 -54.58 3.36
CA VAL A 324 4.73 -53.26 4.02
C VAL A 324 3.49 -52.38 3.83
N PHE A 325 2.98 -51.75 4.88
CA PHE A 325 1.78 -50.90 4.87
C PHE A 325 2.06 -49.41 5.17
N PRO A 326 1.32 -48.46 4.56
CA PRO A 326 1.43 -47.02 4.89
C PRO A 326 0.64 -46.64 6.16
N LEU A 327 1.23 -45.81 7.02
CA LEU A 327 0.63 -45.28 8.26
C LEU A 327 0.13 -43.84 8.04
N TYR A 328 -1.19 -43.63 8.12
CA TYR A 328 -1.83 -42.30 8.04
C TYR A 328 -2.42 -41.90 9.39
N VAL A 329 -2.25 -40.62 9.75
CA VAL A 329 -2.83 -40.01 10.95
C VAL A 329 -3.77 -38.90 10.50
N THR A 330 -5.05 -39.02 10.83
CA THR A 330 -6.08 -38.04 10.47
C THR A 330 -6.64 -37.40 11.73
N PRO A 331 -6.63 -36.06 11.86
CA PRO A 331 -7.25 -35.39 12.99
C PRO A 331 -8.77 -35.31 12.79
N ASN A 332 -9.55 -35.28 13.87
CA ASN A 332 -10.99 -35.05 13.80
C ASN A 332 -11.31 -33.60 13.36
N LEU A 333 -10.49 -32.63 13.79
CA LEU A 333 -10.62 -31.22 13.44
C LEU A 333 -9.24 -30.63 13.12
N ASN A 334 -9.15 -29.78 12.09
CA ASN A 334 -7.91 -29.07 11.76
C ASN A 334 -7.74 -27.80 12.60
N ASP A 335 -8.83 -27.03 12.76
CA ASP A 335 -8.89 -25.79 13.53
C ASP A 335 -10.16 -25.78 14.40
N ILE A 336 -10.04 -25.38 15.67
CA ILE A 336 -11.17 -25.22 16.61
C ILE A 336 -11.04 -23.88 17.35
N SER A 337 -12.17 -23.23 17.64
CA SER A 337 -12.23 -22.06 18.53
C SER A 337 -13.00 -22.41 19.80
N VAL A 338 -12.48 -22.00 20.96
CA VAL A 338 -13.05 -22.36 22.26
C VAL A 338 -13.25 -21.11 23.11
N THR A 339 -14.43 -20.99 23.73
CA THR A 339 -14.78 -19.88 24.63
C THR A 339 -14.50 -20.27 26.08
N CYS A 340 -13.53 -19.64 26.74
CA CYS A 340 -13.03 -20.09 28.05
C CYS A 340 -14.01 -19.92 29.22
N ASN A 341 -15.00 -19.01 29.11
CA ASN A 341 -15.96 -18.68 30.18
C ASN A 341 -17.39 -19.11 29.87
N SER A 342 -17.59 -20.13 29.02
CA SER A 342 -18.92 -20.68 28.75
C SER A 342 -19.30 -21.78 29.76
N PRO A 343 -20.52 -21.78 30.34
CA PRO A 343 -21.02 -22.86 31.21
C PRO A 343 -21.03 -24.24 30.54
N GLU A 344 -21.22 -24.28 29.22
CA GLU A 344 -21.21 -25.50 28.41
C GLU A 344 -19.81 -26.11 28.30
N MET A 345 -18.76 -25.29 28.33
CA MET A 345 -17.36 -25.75 28.23
C MET A 345 -16.82 -26.26 29.56
N GLN A 346 -17.40 -25.82 30.68
CA GLN A 346 -17.10 -26.35 32.02
C GLN A 346 -17.71 -27.75 32.23
N THR A 347 -18.77 -28.10 31.50
CA THR A 347 -19.43 -29.42 31.55
C THR A 347 -18.96 -30.36 30.44
N ASN A 348 -18.77 -29.86 29.21
CA ASN A 348 -18.34 -30.62 28.04
C ASN A 348 -17.08 -30.02 27.41
N SER A 349 -15.93 -30.28 28.02
CA SER A 349 -14.65 -29.79 27.48
C SER A 349 -14.34 -30.41 26.11
N PRO A 350 -13.79 -29.63 25.16
CA PRO A 350 -13.53 -30.10 23.80
C PRO A 350 -12.49 -31.23 23.79
N VAL A 351 -12.78 -32.26 23.01
CA VAL A 351 -11.93 -33.43 22.82
C VAL A 351 -11.25 -33.32 21.46
N LEU A 352 -9.93 -33.16 21.47
CA LEU A 352 -9.12 -33.25 20.26
C LEU A 352 -8.85 -34.74 19.98
N SER A 353 -8.89 -35.19 18.74
CA SER A 353 -8.55 -36.58 18.45
C SER A 353 -7.77 -36.77 17.16
N CYS A 354 -6.88 -37.76 17.17
CA CYS A 354 -6.11 -38.23 16.02
C CYS A 354 -6.31 -39.72 15.84
N CYS A 355 -6.77 -40.10 14.65
CA CYS A 355 -7.15 -41.45 14.31
C CYS A 355 -6.19 -42.07 13.30
N ILE A 356 -5.94 -43.37 13.44
CA ILE A 356 -5.14 -44.18 12.52
C ILE A 356 -6.03 -45.13 11.72
N ASN A 357 -5.57 -45.49 10.52
CA ASN A 357 -6.31 -46.32 9.57
C ASN A 357 -6.35 -47.81 9.93
N ARG A 358 -5.53 -48.30 10.88
CA ARG A 358 -5.45 -49.72 11.26
C ARG A 358 -4.94 -49.90 12.69
N LEU A 359 -5.47 -50.89 13.42
CA LEU A 359 -5.06 -51.21 14.79
C LEU A 359 -3.66 -51.84 14.80
N LEU A 360 -2.73 -51.29 15.59
CA LEU A 360 -1.39 -51.84 15.80
C LEU A 360 -1.20 -52.19 17.28
N PRO A 361 -0.67 -53.37 17.63
CA PRO A 361 -0.63 -53.87 19.02
C PRO A 361 0.35 -53.13 19.94
N SER A 362 1.32 -52.38 19.41
CA SER A 362 2.35 -51.66 20.18
C SER A 362 2.47 -50.20 19.72
N LEU A 363 1.48 -49.37 20.04
CA LEU A 363 1.46 -47.94 19.69
C LEU A 363 1.68 -47.08 20.94
N THR A 364 2.66 -46.19 20.90
CA THR A 364 2.89 -45.14 21.91
C THR A 364 2.38 -43.82 21.36
N VAL A 365 1.62 -43.07 22.17
CA VAL A 365 1.05 -41.77 21.79
C VAL A 365 1.55 -40.70 22.74
N ASP A 366 2.03 -39.59 22.19
CA ASP A 366 2.47 -38.41 22.91
C ASP A 366 1.75 -37.15 22.38
N TRP A 367 1.33 -36.26 23.28
CA TRP A 367 0.65 -35.00 22.95
C TRP A 367 1.53 -33.83 23.37
N LYS A 368 1.93 -33.00 22.39
CA LYS A 368 2.77 -31.82 22.61
C LYS A 368 1.95 -30.55 22.43
N VAL A 369 2.13 -29.58 23.32
CA VAL A 369 1.41 -28.30 23.29
C VAL A 369 2.40 -27.17 23.08
N ASN A 370 2.13 -26.30 22.11
CA ASN A 370 2.99 -25.16 21.79
C ASN A 370 2.13 -23.91 21.47
N GLY A 371 2.19 -22.89 22.34
CA GLY A 371 1.43 -21.66 22.19
C GLY A 371 1.51 -20.75 23.43
N ALA A 372 0.94 -19.54 23.32
CA ALA A 372 0.98 -18.53 24.39
C ALA A 372 0.11 -18.88 25.62
N ILE A 373 -0.88 -19.77 25.42
CA ILE A 373 -1.73 -20.39 26.44
C ILE A 373 -1.46 -21.90 26.38
N ASN A 374 -0.98 -22.48 27.49
CA ASN A 374 -0.66 -23.90 27.56
C ASN A 374 -1.67 -24.62 28.46
N ILE A 375 -2.81 -25.02 27.89
CA ILE A 375 -3.84 -25.78 28.61
C ILE A 375 -3.56 -27.28 28.43
N THR A 376 -3.30 -27.97 29.55
CA THR A 376 -3.11 -29.41 29.59
C THR A 376 -4.44 -30.16 29.59
N GLY A 377 -4.45 -31.38 29.08
CA GLY A 377 -5.63 -32.23 28.98
C GLY A 377 -5.35 -33.65 29.44
N VAL A 378 -6.41 -34.45 29.54
CA VAL A 378 -6.32 -35.88 29.84
C VAL A 378 -6.36 -36.65 28.52
N SER A 379 -5.33 -37.46 28.27
CA SER A 379 -5.26 -38.32 27.11
C SER A 379 -5.96 -39.66 27.36
N SER A 380 -6.86 -40.06 26.48
CA SER A 380 -7.45 -41.39 26.40
C SER A 380 -7.13 -42.03 25.05
N PHE A 381 -7.16 -43.37 25.00
CA PHE A 381 -6.99 -44.13 23.77
C PHE A 381 -8.18 -45.06 23.57
N SER A 382 -8.86 -44.93 22.43
CA SER A 382 -10.12 -45.60 22.10
C SER A 382 -10.01 -46.22 20.71
N ASN A 383 -10.00 -47.56 20.64
CA ASN A 383 -9.86 -48.33 19.39
C ASN A 383 -8.73 -47.82 18.47
N TYR A 384 -9.09 -46.96 17.50
CA TYR A 384 -8.24 -46.41 16.44
C TYR A 384 -7.84 -44.94 16.66
N CYS A 385 -8.32 -44.28 17.71
CA CYS A 385 -8.12 -42.85 17.92
C CYS A 385 -7.54 -42.57 19.31
N THR A 386 -6.56 -41.68 19.38
CA THR A 386 -6.21 -41.02 20.63
C THR A 386 -7.06 -39.76 20.78
N GLU A 387 -7.63 -39.59 21.96
CA GLU A 387 -8.43 -38.46 22.37
C GLU A 387 -7.68 -37.66 23.44
N TYR A 388 -7.74 -36.34 23.36
CA TYR A 388 -7.12 -35.42 24.30
C TYR A 388 -8.16 -34.40 24.73
N LYS A 389 -8.72 -34.62 25.92
CA LYS A 389 -9.76 -33.78 26.50
C LYS A 389 -9.11 -32.60 27.22
N LEU A 390 -9.29 -31.40 26.70
CA LEU A 390 -8.69 -30.18 27.28
C LEU A 390 -9.35 -29.84 28.63
N ASN A 391 -8.56 -29.49 29.65
CA ASN A 391 -9.09 -29.04 30.95
C ASN A 391 -9.09 -27.52 31.01
N ILE A 392 -10.22 -26.89 30.68
CA ILE A 392 -10.30 -25.44 30.51
C ILE A 392 -10.84 -24.79 31.79
N ASP A 393 -10.05 -23.86 32.34
CA ASP A 393 -10.42 -23.04 33.49
C ASP A 393 -10.35 -21.54 33.13
N GLU A 394 -11.24 -20.72 33.70
CA GLU A 394 -11.34 -19.28 33.43
C GLU A 394 -10.04 -18.54 33.76
N SER A 395 -9.31 -19.00 34.79
CA SER A 395 -8.04 -18.43 35.23
C SER A 395 -6.91 -18.58 34.19
N LEU A 396 -7.01 -19.57 33.29
CA LEU A 396 -5.98 -19.92 32.31
C LEU A 396 -6.07 -19.11 31.01
N CYS A 397 -7.15 -18.35 30.80
CA CYS A 397 -7.36 -17.47 29.65
C CYS A 397 -7.41 -15.99 30.10
N PRO A 398 -6.26 -15.34 30.33
CA PRO A 398 -6.25 -13.92 30.67
C PRO A 398 -6.73 -13.06 29.48
N PRO A 399 -7.38 -11.89 29.74
CA PRO A 399 -7.96 -11.06 28.69
C PRO A 399 -6.94 -10.61 27.64
N GLU A 400 -5.70 -10.32 28.07
CA GLU A 400 -4.57 -9.91 27.21
C GLU A 400 -4.16 -10.97 26.18
N LYS A 401 -4.46 -12.25 26.43
CA LYS A 401 -4.11 -13.38 25.57
C LYS A 401 -5.32 -13.96 24.81
N SER A 402 -6.49 -13.31 24.90
CA SER A 402 -7.66 -13.70 24.10
C SER A 402 -7.35 -13.58 22.60
N GLY A 403 -7.82 -14.53 21.80
CA GLY A 403 -7.52 -14.65 20.37
C GLY A 403 -6.18 -15.29 20.02
N THR A 404 -5.38 -15.69 21.01
CA THR A 404 -4.13 -16.42 20.75
C THR A 404 -4.42 -17.84 20.26
N VAL A 405 -3.55 -18.34 19.40
CA VAL A 405 -3.63 -19.67 18.81
C VAL A 405 -2.59 -20.56 19.47
N THR A 406 -3.03 -21.69 20.03
CA THR A 406 -2.16 -22.74 20.57
C THR A 406 -2.25 -23.97 19.67
N THR A 407 -1.09 -24.54 19.34
CA THR A 407 -0.98 -25.73 18.50
C THR A 407 -0.80 -26.97 19.38
N TYR A 408 -1.68 -27.96 19.19
CA TYR A 408 -1.62 -29.27 19.82
C TYR A 408 -1.16 -30.29 18.78
N THR A 409 -0.05 -30.95 19.03
CA THR A 409 0.54 -31.95 18.14
C THR A 409 0.36 -33.34 18.74
N CYS A 410 -0.42 -34.19 18.07
CA CYS A 410 -0.46 -35.61 18.38
C CYS A 410 0.65 -36.32 17.63
N GLU A 411 1.48 -37.05 18.36
CA GLU A 411 2.59 -37.81 17.83
C GLU A 411 2.42 -39.29 18.17
N LEU A 412 2.34 -40.13 17.14
CA LEU A 412 2.20 -41.58 17.27
C LEU A 412 3.52 -42.26 16.89
N GLN A 413 3.94 -43.20 17.71
CA GLN A 413 5.14 -44.01 17.51
C GLN A 413 4.79 -45.50 17.59
N THR A 414 5.23 -46.29 16.61
CA THR A 414 5.13 -47.75 16.67
C THR A 414 6.25 -48.31 17.57
N GLY A 415 6.01 -49.47 18.19
CA GLY A 415 6.99 -50.18 19.02
C GLY A 415 8.26 -50.64 18.26
N HIS A 416 8.31 -50.40 16.95
CA HIS A 416 9.39 -50.79 16.04
C HIS A 416 10.01 -49.61 15.26
N GLY A 417 9.66 -48.36 15.63
CA GLY A 417 10.43 -47.16 15.27
C GLY A 417 9.77 -46.16 14.30
N ALA A 418 8.62 -46.47 13.69
CA ALA A 418 7.92 -45.53 12.82
C ALA A 418 7.24 -44.40 13.64
N ARG A 419 7.41 -43.14 13.22
CA ARG A 419 6.89 -41.94 13.90
C ARG A 419 6.11 -41.06 12.94
N ARG A 420 4.88 -40.68 13.32
CA ARG A 420 4.02 -39.75 12.58
C ARG A 420 3.38 -38.74 13.52
N SER A 421 3.28 -37.48 13.10
CA SER A 421 2.70 -36.41 13.91
C SER A 421 1.73 -35.56 13.11
N GLN A 422 0.68 -35.06 13.77
CA GLN A 422 -0.31 -34.16 13.18
C GLN A 422 -0.61 -32.98 14.12
N ASN A 423 -0.77 -31.78 13.56
CA ASN A 423 -1.05 -30.56 14.30
C ASN A 423 -2.54 -30.19 14.25
N ILE A 424 -3.08 -29.73 15.38
CA ILE A 424 -4.43 -29.18 15.55
C ILE A 424 -4.30 -27.79 16.16
N ARG A 425 -4.90 -26.76 15.56
CA ARG A 425 -4.84 -25.38 16.08
C ARG A 425 -6.10 -25.06 16.89
N VAL A 426 -5.91 -24.59 18.12
CA VAL A 426 -6.98 -24.18 19.04
C VAL A 426 -6.86 -22.68 19.28
N THR A 427 -7.91 -21.92 18.93
CA THR A 427 -8.00 -20.48 19.25
C THR A 427 -8.79 -20.30 20.54
N TYR A 428 -8.20 -19.68 21.55
CA TYR A 428 -8.89 -19.39 22.81
C TYR A 428 -9.51 -18.00 22.78
N LEU A 429 -10.83 -17.93 22.98
CA LEU A 429 -11.60 -16.70 23.03
C LEU A 429 -12.17 -16.52 24.45
N ARG A 430 -12.26 -15.28 24.89
CA ARG A 430 -12.85 -14.89 26.17
C ARG A 430 -13.92 -13.85 25.91
N THR A 431 -15.14 -14.09 26.40
CA THR A 431 -16.20 -13.08 26.35
C THR A 431 -15.72 -11.85 27.11
N ALA A 432 -15.70 -10.69 26.45
CA ALA A 432 -15.13 -9.47 26.97
C ALA A 432 -16.02 -8.89 28.08
N ARG A 433 -15.41 -8.33 29.12
CA ARG A 433 -16.08 -7.45 30.06
C ARG A 433 -16.04 -6.05 29.50
N VAL A 434 -17.16 -5.63 28.93
CA VAL A 434 -17.35 -4.29 28.40
C VAL A 434 -17.92 -3.41 29.52
N THR A 435 -17.31 -2.25 29.73
CA THR A 435 -17.84 -1.20 30.59
C THR A 435 -18.12 0.04 29.75
N ILE A 436 -19.09 0.82 30.18
CA ILE A 436 -19.46 2.06 29.52
C ILE A 436 -19.57 3.16 30.55
N SER A 437 -18.91 4.28 30.29
CA SER A 437 -18.87 5.45 31.14
C SER A 437 -19.32 6.66 30.33
N SER A 438 -20.01 7.58 30.99
CA SER A 438 -20.47 8.82 30.38
C SER A 438 -19.75 10.00 31.03
N SER A 439 -19.45 11.04 30.26
CA SER A 439 -18.89 12.29 30.79
C SER A 439 -19.89 13.09 31.63
N ILE A 440 -21.16 12.66 31.66
CA ILE A 440 -22.25 13.31 32.37
C ILE A 440 -22.94 12.36 33.34
N ASN A 441 -23.52 12.91 34.41
CA ASN A 441 -24.33 12.17 35.39
C ASN A 441 -25.76 11.96 34.85
N SER A 442 -25.92 11.23 33.75
CA SER A 442 -27.18 10.80 33.11
C SER A 442 -28.02 11.81 32.31
N SER A 443 -27.86 13.13 32.48
CA SER A 443 -28.64 14.12 31.73
C SER A 443 -27.80 15.23 31.11
N VAL A 444 -28.22 15.71 29.92
CA VAL A 444 -27.59 16.80 29.17
C VAL A 444 -28.66 17.67 28.53
N SER A 445 -28.43 18.97 28.40
CA SER A 445 -29.36 19.82 27.67
C SER A 445 -29.15 19.75 26.16
N GLU A 446 -30.24 19.90 25.42
CA GLU A 446 -30.20 20.13 23.98
C GLU A 446 -29.21 21.26 23.62
N GLY A 447 -28.39 21.05 22.60
CA GLY A 447 -27.31 21.95 22.18
C GLY A 447 -25.95 21.74 22.86
N HIS A 448 -25.88 21.00 23.97
CA HIS A 448 -24.61 20.77 24.69
C HIS A 448 -23.87 19.52 24.19
N ALA A 449 -22.55 19.49 24.41
CA ALA A 449 -21.70 18.35 24.06
C ALA A 449 -21.59 17.34 25.21
N PHE A 450 -21.47 16.06 24.89
CA PHE A 450 -21.14 15.00 25.85
C PHE A 450 -20.43 13.84 25.15
N ASN A 451 -19.71 13.04 25.93
CA ASN A 451 -18.97 11.88 25.43
C ASN A 451 -19.40 10.63 26.18
N VAL A 452 -19.50 9.52 25.45
CA VAL A 452 -19.71 8.18 26.02
C VAL A 452 -18.52 7.33 25.62
N THR A 453 -17.84 6.77 26.62
CA THR A 453 -16.64 5.95 26.44
C THR A 453 -16.96 4.52 26.81
N CYS A 454 -16.73 3.63 25.86
CA CYS A 454 -16.88 2.19 26.03
C CYS A 454 -15.50 1.55 26.04
N GLU A 455 -15.22 0.74 27.06
CA GLU A 455 -13.93 0.10 27.29
C GLU A 455 -14.13 -1.42 27.39
N SER A 456 -13.23 -2.15 26.75
CA SER A 456 -13.18 -3.61 26.78
C SER A 456 -11.88 -4.06 27.42
N ASP A 457 -11.94 -5.04 28.31
CA ASP A 457 -10.75 -5.71 28.86
C ASP A 457 -9.98 -6.52 27.80
N VAL A 458 -10.62 -6.80 26.66
CA VAL A 458 -10.08 -7.59 25.56
C VAL A 458 -9.83 -6.71 24.32
N SER A 459 -8.63 -6.78 23.74
CA SER A 459 -8.21 -5.95 22.59
C SER A 459 -8.34 -6.59 21.21
N ASN A 460 -8.56 -7.90 21.12
CA ASN A 460 -8.74 -8.63 19.86
C ASN A 460 -10.21 -8.66 19.43
N TYR A 461 -10.76 -7.49 19.10
CA TYR A 461 -12.09 -7.34 18.51
C TYR A 461 -12.01 -7.16 16.99
N ASP A 462 -13.04 -7.59 16.28
CA ASP A 462 -13.18 -7.43 14.82
C ASP A 462 -13.89 -6.12 14.49
N SER A 463 -14.95 -5.79 15.23
CA SER A 463 -15.72 -4.56 15.06
C SER A 463 -16.33 -4.09 16.37
N ILE A 464 -16.72 -2.80 16.39
CA ILE A 464 -17.44 -2.16 17.50
C ILE A 464 -18.68 -1.52 16.90
N SER A 465 -19.84 -1.73 17.50
CA SER A 465 -21.10 -1.10 17.08
C SER A 465 -21.73 -0.32 18.22
N TRP A 466 -22.32 0.82 17.88
CA TRP A 466 -23.06 1.68 18.79
C TRP A 466 -24.53 1.73 18.38
N LYS A 467 -25.42 1.51 19.35
CA LYS A 467 -26.87 1.59 19.17
C LYS A 467 -27.49 2.45 20.25
N ILE A 468 -28.57 3.15 19.93
CA ILE A 468 -29.38 3.90 20.89
C ILE A 468 -30.77 3.27 20.91
N GLN A 469 -31.17 2.76 22.07
CA GLN A 469 -32.50 2.21 22.29
C GLN A 469 -33.39 3.27 22.97
N SER A 470 -34.49 3.62 22.31
CA SER A 470 -35.51 4.52 22.85
C SER A 470 -36.89 3.85 22.73
N GLY A 471 -37.38 3.32 23.85
CA GLY A 471 -38.58 2.46 23.86
C GLY A 471 -38.33 1.15 23.09
N ASN A 472 -39.18 0.84 22.10
CA ASN A 472 -39.02 -0.32 21.21
C ASN A 472 -38.14 -0.06 19.99
N ASN A 473 -37.78 1.19 19.70
CA ASN A 473 -36.99 1.53 18.53
C ASN A 473 -35.50 1.51 18.88
N THR A 474 -34.71 0.81 18.07
CA THR A 474 -33.25 0.77 18.17
C THR A 474 -32.65 1.44 16.95
N LYS A 475 -31.91 2.52 17.17
CA LYS A 475 -31.21 3.29 16.13
C LYS A 475 -29.74 2.89 16.12
N THR A 476 -29.16 2.71 14.94
CA THR A 476 -27.72 2.44 14.81
C THR A 476 -26.99 3.77 14.61
N VAL A 477 -25.91 3.99 15.37
CA VAL A 477 -25.10 5.21 15.23
C VAL A 477 -24.02 4.95 14.19
N ASP A 478 -24.24 5.39 12.95
CA ASP A 478 -23.28 5.28 11.86
C ASP A 478 -22.62 6.65 11.61
N CYS A 479 -21.50 6.90 12.29
CA CYS A 479 -20.85 8.21 12.31
C CYS A 479 -19.34 8.10 12.52
N ASP A 480 -18.61 8.00 11.40
CA ASP A 480 -17.15 7.87 11.35
C ASP A 480 -16.41 9.05 12.01
N THR A 481 -17.00 10.25 12.04
CA THR A 481 -16.35 11.43 12.62
C THR A 481 -16.56 11.60 14.12
N CYS A 482 -17.60 10.99 14.69
CA CYS A 482 -17.89 11.10 16.12
C CYS A 482 -17.47 9.87 16.92
N ILE A 483 -17.25 8.72 16.27
CA ILE A 483 -16.74 7.51 16.89
C ILE A 483 -15.23 7.43 16.68
N LYS A 484 -14.47 7.32 17.78
CA LYS A 484 -13.03 7.07 17.74
C LYS A 484 -12.73 5.76 18.42
N ASN A 485 -12.17 4.83 17.65
CA ASN A 485 -11.79 3.51 18.13
C ASN A 485 -10.27 3.45 18.34
N SER A 486 -9.86 2.86 19.45
CA SER A 486 -8.47 2.55 19.79
C SER A 486 -8.35 1.05 20.09
N LYS A 487 -7.25 0.44 19.66
CA LYS A 487 -6.94 -0.96 19.99
C LYS A 487 -6.12 -1.11 21.28
N PHE A 488 -5.36 -0.07 21.66
CA PHE A 488 -4.45 -0.11 22.81
C PHE A 488 -4.48 1.23 23.57
N PRO A 489 -5.29 1.37 24.64
CA PRO A 489 -6.26 0.40 25.18
C PRO A 489 -7.47 0.19 24.24
N ALA A 490 -8.20 -0.90 24.43
CA ALA A 490 -9.36 -1.28 23.62
C ALA A 490 -10.58 -0.44 24.00
N THR A 491 -10.68 0.74 23.40
CA THR A 491 -11.69 1.74 23.73
C THR A 491 -12.39 2.28 22.50
N SER A 492 -13.67 2.62 22.65
CA SER A 492 -14.45 3.34 21.66
C SER A 492 -15.09 4.55 22.33
N VAL A 493 -14.82 5.74 21.80
CA VAL A 493 -15.35 7.01 22.32
C VAL A 493 -16.33 7.59 21.31
N LEU A 494 -17.60 7.67 21.70
CA LEU A 494 -18.64 8.38 20.98
C LEU A 494 -18.73 9.82 21.49
N THR A 495 -18.42 10.78 20.61
CA THR A 495 -18.37 12.22 20.93
C THR A 495 -19.53 12.95 20.27
N VAL A 496 -20.53 13.37 21.04
CA VAL A 496 -21.65 14.16 20.54
C VAL A 496 -21.36 15.64 20.77
N LYS A 497 -21.21 16.42 19.69
CA LYS A 497 -20.91 17.85 19.77
C LYS A 497 -22.12 18.71 20.16
N THR A 498 -23.30 18.31 19.71
CA THR A 498 -24.54 19.06 19.91
C THR A 498 -25.66 18.05 20.12
N ALA A 499 -26.06 17.86 21.37
CA ALA A 499 -27.14 16.93 21.72
C ALA A 499 -28.48 17.41 21.15
N THR A 500 -29.22 16.52 20.52
CA THR A 500 -30.61 16.70 20.08
C THR A 500 -31.48 15.67 20.80
N LYS A 501 -32.82 15.83 20.73
CA LYS A 501 -33.74 14.86 21.34
C LYS A 501 -33.56 13.43 20.81
N ASP A 502 -33.06 13.25 19.59
CA ASP A 502 -32.78 11.93 19.02
C ASP A 502 -31.62 11.19 19.69
N TRP A 503 -30.76 11.90 20.43
CA TRP A 503 -29.68 11.31 21.24
C TRP A 503 -30.16 10.88 22.64
N SER A 504 -31.44 11.09 22.98
CA SER A 504 -31.98 10.59 24.24
C SER A 504 -32.29 9.10 24.14
N GLY A 505 -31.78 8.30 25.08
CA GLY A 505 -32.02 6.86 25.11
C GLY A 505 -30.93 6.07 25.83
N THR A 506 -31.04 4.75 25.74
CA THR A 506 -30.06 3.81 26.28
C THR A 506 -29.05 3.45 25.21
N TYR A 507 -27.82 3.90 25.41
CA TYR A 507 -26.68 3.62 24.54
C TYR A 507 -26.20 2.20 24.81
N ILE A 508 -26.04 1.42 23.77
CA ILE A 508 -25.54 0.05 23.80
C ILE A 508 -24.30 0.03 22.92
N CYS A 509 -23.15 -0.22 23.54
CA CYS A 509 -21.90 -0.44 22.83
C CYS A 509 -21.63 -1.94 22.82
N THR A 510 -21.41 -2.50 21.63
CA THR A 510 -21.14 -3.94 21.44
C THR A 510 -19.77 -4.13 20.79
N PHE A 511 -18.87 -4.83 21.46
CA PHE A 511 -17.63 -5.36 20.89
C PHE A 511 -17.91 -6.75 20.31
N SER A 512 -17.59 -6.94 19.03
CA SER A 512 -17.75 -8.22 18.33
C SER A 512 -16.39 -8.88 18.10
N GLN A 513 -16.25 -10.13 18.52
CA GLN A 513 -15.06 -10.98 18.38
C GLN A 513 -15.47 -12.33 17.79
N LYS A 514 -15.23 -12.51 16.48
CA LYS A 514 -15.75 -13.62 15.66
C LYS A 514 -17.27 -13.76 15.81
N TYR A 515 -17.70 -14.67 16.69
CA TYR A 515 -19.11 -14.97 16.98
C TYR A 515 -19.54 -14.54 18.39
N LEU A 516 -18.62 -14.03 19.22
CA LEU A 516 -18.92 -13.52 20.56
C LEU A 516 -19.23 -12.04 20.47
N GLU A 517 -20.36 -11.65 21.06
CA GLU A 517 -20.73 -10.25 21.25
C GLU A 517 -20.76 -9.94 22.73
N SER A 518 -20.11 -8.86 23.13
CA SER A 518 -20.11 -8.38 24.51
C SER A 518 -20.55 -6.93 24.50
N SER A 519 -21.55 -6.60 25.31
CA SER A 519 -22.15 -5.27 25.30
C SER A 519 -22.32 -4.70 26.69
N ALA A 520 -22.29 -3.37 26.76
CA ALA A 520 -22.59 -2.60 27.95
C ALA A 520 -23.54 -1.47 27.58
N ASN A 521 -24.33 -1.00 28.56
CA ASN A 521 -25.29 0.06 28.32
C ASN A 521 -25.26 1.19 29.36
N VAL A 522 -25.62 2.39 28.91
CA VAL A 522 -25.81 3.58 29.75
C VAL A 522 -26.96 4.41 29.20
N THR A 523 -27.80 4.95 30.08
CA THR A 523 -28.91 5.81 29.67
C THR A 523 -28.50 7.28 29.76
N VAL A 524 -28.79 8.03 28.69
CA VAL A 524 -28.63 9.48 28.65
C VAL A 524 -29.99 10.11 28.32
N GLU A 525 -30.42 11.02 29.16
CA GLU A 525 -31.61 11.85 28.95
C GLU A 525 -31.20 13.20 28.36
N VAL A 526 -31.78 13.56 27.21
CA VAL A 526 -31.60 14.90 26.63
C VAL A 526 -32.76 15.80 27.07
N VAL A 527 -32.47 16.74 27.96
CA VAL A 527 -33.43 17.71 28.50
C VAL A 527 -33.58 18.88 27.52
N ALA A 528 -34.81 19.32 27.26
CA ALA A 528 -35.05 20.38 26.30
C ALA A 528 -34.41 21.70 26.77
N LEU A 529 -33.77 22.41 25.85
CA LEU A 529 -33.24 23.76 26.05
C LEU A 529 -33.29 24.48 24.70
N PRO A 530 -33.78 25.73 24.62
CA PRO A 530 -33.93 26.40 23.34
C PRO A 530 -32.56 26.68 22.74
N LEU A 531 -32.31 26.18 21.52
CA LEU A 531 -31.09 26.52 20.80
C LEU A 531 -31.00 28.03 20.57
N LYS A 532 -29.79 28.60 20.70
CA LYS A 532 -29.55 30.06 20.59
C LYS A 532 -30.19 30.68 19.34
N GLN A 533 -30.10 30.01 18.19
CA GLN A 533 -30.67 30.44 16.91
C GLN A 533 -32.20 30.38 16.80
N ASN A 534 -32.86 29.66 17.72
CA ASN A 534 -34.30 29.52 17.78
C ASN A 534 -34.95 30.47 18.81
N ILE A 535 -34.14 31.28 19.51
CA ILE A 535 -34.62 32.33 20.42
C ILE A 535 -34.83 33.60 19.61
N LEU A 536 -36.09 33.98 19.42
CA LEU A 536 -36.48 35.20 18.73
C LEU A 536 -36.35 36.40 19.67
N ILE A 537 -35.55 37.40 19.32
CA ILE A 537 -35.44 38.65 20.08
C ILE A 537 -36.18 39.79 19.37
N ASP A 538 -36.98 40.56 20.10
CA ASP A 538 -37.68 41.75 19.61
C ASP A 538 -37.55 42.90 20.61
N PRO A 539 -36.95 44.04 20.23
CA PRO A 539 -36.24 44.32 18.97
C PRO A 539 -34.83 43.68 18.92
N ILE A 540 -34.21 43.57 17.73
CA ILE A 540 -32.79 43.18 17.59
C ILE A 540 -31.89 44.41 17.78
N VAL A 541 -32.22 45.51 17.09
CA VAL A 541 -31.58 46.82 17.27
C VAL A 541 -32.69 47.86 17.35
N ALA A 542 -32.70 48.67 18.40
CA ALA A 542 -33.65 49.77 18.56
C ALA A 542 -32.99 50.99 19.19
N SER A 543 -33.63 52.15 19.05
CA SER A 543 -33.25 53.33 19.83
C SER A 543 -34.18 53.49 21.02
N VAL A 544 -33.62 53.84 22.18
CA VAL A 544 -34.35 53.99 23.44
C VAL A 544 -34.26 55.44 23.90
N GLN A 545 -35.36 55.97 24.41
CA GLN A 545 -35.42 57.33 24.95
C GLN A 545 -35.20 57.30 26.46
N TYR A 546 -34.45 58.28 26.97
CA TYR A 546 -34.23 58.47 28.41
C TYR A 546 -35.56 58.61 29.18
N GLU A 547 -35.68 57.92 30.33
CA GLU A 547 -36.87 57.85 31.19
C GLU A 547 -38.16 57.29 30.53
N VAL A 548 -38.05 56.67 29.35
CA VAL A 548 -39.19 56.03 28.67
C VAL A 548 -38.99 54.51 28.67
N PRO A 549 -39.98 53.72 29.11
CA PRO A 549 -39.87 52.27 29.11
C PRO A 549 -39.83 51.72 27.67
N GLN A 550 -38.85 50.86 27.40
CA GLN A 550 -38.75 50.06 26.18
C GLN A 550 -39.05 48.60 26.51
N THR A 551 -40.04 48.02 25.84
CA THR A 551 -40.32 46.58 25.94
C THR A 551 -39.26 45.79 25.20
N LEU A 552 -38.63 44.86 25.90
CA LEU A 552 -37.74 43.84 25.38
C LEU A 552 -38.46 42.50 25.46
N ALA A 553 -38.38 41.70 24.39
CA ALA A 553 -39.06 40.41 24.32
C ALA A 553 -38.13 39.32 23.78
N CYS A 554 -38.21 38.14 24.39
CA CYS A 554 -37.59 36.92 23.90
C CYS A 554 -38.62 35.83 23.74
N CYS A 555 -38.84 35.38 22.52
CA CYS A 555 -39.87 34.42 22.19
C CYS A 555 -39.28 33.08 21.74
N ILE A 556 -39.93 32.00 22.16
CA ILE A 556 -39.64 30.63 21.74
C ILE A 556 -40.94 29.96 21.28
N SER A 557 -40.83 28.87 20.51
CA SER A 557 -41.98 28.06 20.08
C SER A 557 -42.81 27.60 21.29
N ALA A 558 -44.14 27.69 21.19
CA ALA A 558 -45.05 27.22 22.23
C ALA A 558 -45.15 25.69 22.32
N ASN A 559 -44.51 24.96 21.40
CA ASN A 559 -44.46 23.49 21.40
C ASN A 559 -43.46 22.91 22.42
N THR A 560 -42.76 23.75 23.18
CA THR A 560 -41.85 23.30 24.22
C THR A 560 -42.62 22.77 25.44
N VAL A 561 -42.26 21.57 25.88
CA VAL A 561 -42.88 20.89 27.04
C VAL A 561 -42.28 21.35 28.38
N GLU A 562 -41.05 21.89 28.34
CA GLU A 562 -40.31 22.38 29.50
C GLU A 562 -40.78 23.79 29.91
N ASP A 563 -40.80 24.08 31.23
CA ASP A 563 -40.99 25.44 31.73
C ASP A 563 -39.62 26.05 32.10
N TYR A 564 -39.19 27.05 31.34
CA TYR A 564 -37.89 27.68 31.52
C TYR A 564 -37.96 28.84 32.51
N ALA A 565 -36.96 28.95 33.38
CA ALA A 565 -36.71 30.16 34.15
C ALA A 565 -35.97 31.16 33.26
N VAL A 566 -36.58 32.31 32.96
CA VAL A 566 -36.03 33.30 32.02
C VAL A 566 -35.73 34.61 32.74
N THR A 567 -34.51 35.10 32.58
CA THR A 567 -34.07 36.39 33.10
C THR A 567 -33.47 37.26 32.00
N PHE A 568 -33.72 38.56 32.06
CA PHE A 568 -33.06 39.54 31.19
C PHE A 568 -31.81 40.05 31.87
N MET A 569 -30.70 39.96 31.14
CA MET A 569 -29.42 40.58 31.50
C MET A 569 -29.31 41.86 30.70
N VAL A 570 -29.35 43.02 31.37
CA VAL A 570 -29.10 44.33 30.73
C VAL A 570 -27.81 44.87 31.32
N GLN A 571 -26.78 44.98 30.49
CA GLN A 571 -25.39 45.20 30.90
C GLN A 571 -24.90 44.16 31.92
N GLN A 572 -24.97 44.46 33.23
CA GLN A 572 -24.59 43.56 34.33
C GLN A 572 -25.75 43.26 35.29
N ASN A 573 -26.92 43.87 35.08
CA ASN A 573 -28.07 43.74 35.98
C ASN A 573 -29.02 42.64 35.49
N GLN A 574 -29.53 41.84 36.43
CA GLN A 574 -30.43 40.73 36.17
C GLN A 574 -31.87 41.08 36.55
N PHE A 575 -32.80 40.86 35.63
CA PHE A 575 -34.22 41.16 35.80
C PHE A 575 -35.08 39.93 35.48
N ARG A 576 -36.15 39.69 36.24
CA ARG A 576 -37.06 38.56 35.99
C ARG A 576 -38.02 38.89 34.84
N ALA A 577 -38.17 37.97 33.90
CA ALA A 577 -39.05 38.17 32.75
C ALA A 577 -40.50 37.72 33.04
N GLU A 578 -41.47 38.39 32.42
CA GLU A 578 -42.88 37.98 32.43
C GLU A 578 -43.19 37.08 31.22
N LYS A 579 -43.73 35.88 31.45
CA LYS A 579 -44.14 34.95 30.38
C LYS A 579 -45.53 35.31 29.85
N LYS A 580 -45.66 35.56 28.54
CA LYS A 580 -46.93 35.81 27.83
C LYS A 580 -47.03 34.89 26.61
N ARG A 581 -48.21 34.28 26.39
CA ARG A 581 -48.48 33.48 25.18
C ARG A 581 -48.97 34.40 24.06
N LYS A 582 -48.31 34.37 22.91
CA LYS A 582 -48.64 35.17 21.72
C LYS A 582 -48.80 34.24 20.51
N GLY A 583 -50.01 33.74 20.28
CA GLY A 583 -50.26 32.71 19.27
C GLY A 583 -49.47 31.43 19.57
N ASN A 584 -48.64 30.99 18.61
CA ASN A 584 -47.78 29.80 18.70
C ASN A 584 -46.43 30.07 19.39
N LEU A 585 -46.28 31.19 20.11
CA LEU A 585 -45.04 31.57 20.81
C LEU A 585 -45.27 31.79 22.31
N PHE A 586 -44.28 31.37 23.11
CA PHE A 586 -44.10 31.88 24.47
C PHE A 586 -43.09 33.03 24.44
N CYS A 587 -43.55 34.24 24.71
CA CYS A 587 -42.74 35.45 24.74
C CYS A 587 -42.52 35.90 26.19
N TYR A 588 -41.25 35.98 26.57
CA TYR A 588 -40.78 36.49 27.85
C TYR A 588 -40.47 37.98 27.68
N THR A 589 -41.21 38.85 28.37
CA THR A 589 -41.11 40.31 28.20
C THR A 589 -40.61 40.99 29.46
N TYR A 590 -39.80 42.04 29.28
CA TYR A 590 -39.39 42.96 30.35
C TYR A 590 -39.41 44.40 29.83
N ASN A 591 -40.00 45.32 30.59
CA ASN A 591 -40.02 46.75 30.27
C ASN A 591 -38.82 47.41 30.94
N TYR A 592 -37.79 47.70 30.16
CA TYR A 592 -36.56 48.32 30.66
C TYR A 592 -36.66 49.85 30.56
N THR A 593 -36.32 50.54 31.63
CA THR A 593 -36.20 52.01 31.67
C THR A 593 -34.78 52.35 32.09
N GLU A 594 -34.03 53.05 31.22
CA GLU A 594 -32.71 53.57 31.57
C GLU A 594 -32.85 54.84 32.42
N THR A 595 -32.20 54.83 33.58
CA THR A 595 -32.22 55.92 34.57
C THR A 595 -30.90 56.71 34.58
N GLU A 596 -29.84 56.21 33.93
CA GLU A 596 -28.56 56.91 33.82
C GLU A 596 -28.42 57.63 32.46
N CYS A 597 -28.14 58.94 32.48
CA CYS A 597 -28.01 59.77 31.28
C CYS A 597 -26.55 59.87 30.81
N CYS A 598 -26.24 59.33 29.62
CA CYS A 598 -24.98 59.58 28.89
C CYS A 598 -25.23 59.63 27.37
N GLU A 599 -24.74 60.66 26.67
CA GLU A 599 -24.83 60.72 25.20
C GLU A 599 -23.97 59.63 24.55
N ASN A 600 -24.52 58.93 23.56
CA ASN A 600 -23.87 57.90 22.73
C ASN A 600 -23.44 56.60 23.45
N LYS A 601 -24.08 56.22 24.56
CA LYS A 601 -23.90 54.89 25.17
C LYS A 601 -24.72 53.83 24.39
N GLU A 602 -24.05 52.80 23.88
CA GLU A 602 -24.72 51.58 23.37
C GLU A 602 -24.97 50.65 24.56
N LEU A 603 -26.23 50.33 24.80
CA LEU A 603 -26.66 49.39 25.84
C LEU A 603 -26.85 48.01 25.20
N THR A 604 -26.41 46.97 25.89
CA THR A 604 -26.58 45.58 25.46
C THR A 604 -27.48 44.84 26.42
N ALA A 605 -28.42 44.08 25.86
CA ALA A 605 -29.30 43.21 26.61
C ALA A 605 -29.35 41.83 25.97
N TYR A 606 -29.60 40.80 26.77
CA TYR A 606 -29.89 39.45 26.29
C TYR A 606 -30.77 38.73 27.31
N CYS A 607 -31.46 37.70 26.86
CA CYS A 607 -32.25 36.85 27.74
C CYS A 607 -31.53 35.53 27.99
N LYS A 608 -31.60 35.09 29.23
CA LYS A 608 -30.95 33.91 29.77
C LYS A 608 -32.04 32.90 30.14
N PHE A 609 -32.08 31.79 29.43
CA PHE A 609 -32.99 30.68 29.67
C PHE A 609 -32.28 29.61 30.47
N THR A 610 -32.90 29.18 31.58
CA THR A 610 -32.40 28.10 32.43
C THR A 610 -33.44 26.99 32.49
N ASN A 611 -33.02 25.74 32.27
CA ASN A 611 -33.89 24.57 32.37
C ASN A 611 -33.86 23.91 33.76
N ARG A 612 -34.58 22.80 33.93
CA ARG A 612 -34.72 22.12 35.23
C ARG A 612 -33.43 21.53 35.79
N ILE A 613 -32.42 21.26 34.94
CA ILE A 613 -31.11 20.74 35.36
C ILE A 613 -30.08 21.85 35.61
N GLY A 614 -30.51 23.12 35.57
CA GLY A 614 -29.67 24.29 35.86
C GLY A 614 -28.71 24.70 34.75
N GLN A 615 -28.81 24.09 33.56
CA GLN A 615 -28.03 24.50 32.38
C GLN A 615 -28.71 25.66 31.66
N GLU A 616 -27.90 26.49 30.99
CA GLU A 616 -28.29 27.84 30.60
C GLU A 616 -27.93 28.12 29.13
N VAL A 617 -28.77 28.91 28.46
CA VAL A 617 -28.50 29.43 27.12
C VAL A 617 -28.84 30.93 27.06
N ASN A 618 -27.93 31.70 26.49
CA ASN A 618 -28.11 33.13 26.26
C ASN A 618 -28.58 33.36 24.82
N SER A 619 -29.54 34.26 24.64
CA SER A 619 -29.94 34.73 23.32
C SER A 619 -28.82 35.51 22.61
N GLU A 620 -29.06 35.84 21.34
CA GLU A 620 -28.29 36.92 20.70
C GLU A 620 -28.47 38.25 21.45
N ILE A 621 -27.49 39.13 21.27
CA ILE A 621 -27.45 40.43 21.95
C ILE A 621 -28.43 41.40 21.27
N ILE A 622 -29.33 41.95 22.06
CA ILE A 622 -30.17 43.10 21.75
C ILE A 622 -29.33 44.36 21.93
N ARG A 623 -29.27 45.22 20.90
CA ARG A 623 -28.53 46.49 20.94
C ARG A 623 -29.51 47.66 21.04
N LEU A 624 -29.28 48.50 22.03
CA LEU A 624 -30.14 49.64 22.33
C LEU A 624 -29.31 50.93 22.27
N HIS A 625 -29.70 51.86 21.40
CA HIS A 625 -29.03 53.15 21.25
C HIS A 625 -29.78 54.25 22.02
N LEU A 626 -29.14 54.86 23.01
CA LEU A 626 -29.78 55.89 23.84
C LEU A 626 -29.90 57.24 23.10
N ILE A 627 -31.10 57.83 23.12
CA ILE A 627 -31.39 59.16 22.56
C ILE A 627 -31.68 60.17 23.69
N THR A 628 -30.85 61.20 23.77
CA THR A 628 -31.02 62.35 24.67
C THR A 628 -31.80 63.48 23.99
N GLY A 629 -33.02 63.74 24.47
CA GLY A 629 -33.83 64.93 24.14
C GLY A 629 -34.88 64.74 23.03
N LYS A 630 -36.11 65.21 23.30
CA LYS A 630 -37.28 65.12 22.41
C LYS A 630 -37.10 65.80 21.04
N LYS A 631 -36.26 66.83 20.93
CA LYS A 631 -36.00 67.57 19.68
C LYS A 631 -35.17 66.78 18.64
N LYS A 632 -34.48 65.70 19.05
CA LYS A 632 -33.64 64.89 18.15
C LYS A 632 -34.40 63.72 17.50
N ILE A 633 -35.68 63.50 17.85
CA ILE A 633 -36.49 62.38 17.37
C ILE A 633 -37.15 62.76 16.04
N SER A 634 -36.83 62.03 14.97
CA SER A 634 -37.45 62.20 13.65
C SER A 634 -38.62 61.23 13.46
N CYS A 635 -38.41 59.94 13.76
CA CYS A 635 -39.42 58.89 13.63
C CYS A 635 -39.96 58.52 15.01
N SER A 636 -41.29 58.51 15.15
CA SER A 636 -41.99 58.13 16.38
C SER A 636 -43.36 57.54 16.01
N ASP A 637 -43.44 56.22 15.98
CA ASP A 637 -44.68 55.48 15.69
C ASP A 637 -44.77 54.21 16.57
N SER A 638 -45.69 53.29 16.23
CA SER A 638 -45.86 52.02 16.94
C SER A 638 -44.66 51.06 16.82
N PHE A 639 -43.70 51.34 15.92
CA PHE A 639 -42.50 50.53 15.76
C PHE A 639 -41.39 50.93 16.73
N GLY A 640 -41.34 52.21 17.12
CA GLY A 640 -40.39 52.76 18.07
C GLY A 640 -39.96 54.19 17.72
N VAL A 641 -39.02 54.74 18.49
CA VAL A 641 -38.46 56.08 18.30
C VAL A 641 -37.07 56.04 17.64
N GLY A 642 -36.71 57.06 16.86
CA GLY A 642 -35.41 57.13 16.19
C GLY A 642 -35.05 58.52 15.62
N LYS A 643 -33.75 58.80 15.46
CA LYS A 643 -33.25 59.98 14.73
C LYS A 643 -33.27 59.70 13.21
N GLU A 644 -33.20 60.74 12.38
CA GLU A 644 -33.03 60.57 10.91
C GLU A 644 -31.82 59.66 10.62
N GLU A 645 -31.95 58.76 9.64
CA GLU A 645 -30.94 57.76 9.28
C GLU A 645 -30.65 56.66 10.32
N ASN A 646 -31.29 56.69 11.51
CA ASN A 646 -31.20 55.56 12.45
C ASN A 646 -31.79 54.30 11.82
N LYS A 647 -31.24 53.15 12.23
CA LYS A 647 -31.71 51.83 11.84
C LYS A 647 -32.48 51.17 12.99
N LEU A 648 -33.63 50.60 12.66
CA LEU A 648 -34.43 49.74 13.52
C LEU A 648 -34.41 48.34 12.89
N ILE A 649 -33.99 47.34 13.64
CA ILE A 649 -33.93 45.96 13.16
C ILE A 649 -34.90 45.13 13.99
N LYS A 650 -35.90 44.56 13.31
CA LYS A 650 -36.91 43.70 13.92
C LYS A 650 -36.85 42.28 13.35
N PRO A 651 -37.24 41.27 14.13
CA PRO A 651 -37.31 39.90 13.65
C PRO A 651 -38.43 39.69 12.63
N CYS A 652 -38.35 38.59 11.89
CA CYS A 652 -39.35 38.17 10.91
C CYS A 652 -40.50 37.41 11.59
N LEU A 653 -41.55 38.14 11.97
CA LEU A 653 -42.76 37.54 12.57
C LEU A 653 -43.78 37.14 11.50
N GLN A 654 -44.26 35.89 11.57
CA GLN A 654 -45.32 35.39 10.69
C GLN A 654 -46.30 34.52 11.50
N LEU A 655 -47.34 35.17 12.02
CA LEU A 655 -48.28 34.62 13.01
C LEU A 655 -49.09 33.39 12.55
N ASN A 656 -49.18 33.15 11.23
CA ASN A 656 -49.96 32.04 10.63
C ASN A 656 -49.14 30.76 10.40
N THR A 657 -47.93 30.65 10.96
CA THR A 657 -47.05 29.47 10.77
C THR A 657 -46.97 28.60 12.03
N PRO A 658 -46.63 27.30 11.92
CA PRO A 658 -46.53 26.39 13.08
C PRO A 658 -45.57 26.90 14.16
N ASN A 659 -44.46 27.56 13.76
CA ASN A 659 -43.45 28.09 14.68
C ASN A 659 -43.65 29.57 15.03
N GLY A 660 -44.54 30.29 14.34
CA GLY A 660 -44.86 31.71 14.59
C GLY A 660 -43.84 32.75 14.07
N PHE A 661 -42.69 32.33 13.53
CA PHE A 661 -41.65 33.19 12.94
C PHE A 661 -40.83 32.46 11.88
N THR A 662 -40.14 33.22 11.03
CA THR A 662 -39.07 32.72 10.14
C THR A 662 -37.74 33.37 10.54
N ARG A 663 -36.61 32.71 10.23
CA ARG A 663 -35.29 33.31 10.46
C ARG A 663 -35.06 34.49 9.53
N GLY A 664 -34.14 35.35 9.95
CA GLY A 664 -33.83 36.61 9.27
C GLY A 664 -34.34 37.83 10.01
N ASN A 665 -34.19 38.99 9.38
CA ASN A 665 -34.59 40.27 9.95
C ASN A 665 -35.12 41.24 8.89
N LYS A 666 -35.90 42.21 9.35
CA LYS A 666 -36.27 43.38 8.56
C LYS A 666 -35.53 44.59 9.08
N ILE A 667 -34.82 45.26 8.18
CA ILE A 667 -34.07 46.47 8.47
C ILE A 667 -34.93 47.65 8.02
N TYR A 668 -35.25 48.52 8.95
CA TYR A 668 -35.96 49.76 8.72
C TYR A 668 -35.00 50.93 8.88
N ARG A 669 -35.11 51.92 7.99
CA ARG A 669 -34.39 53.19 8.06
C ARG A 669 -35.38 54.32 8.35
N CYS A 670 -35.06 55.15 9.33
CA CYS A 670 -35.84 56.36 9.60
C CYS A 670 -35.60 57.37 8.48
N SER A 671 -36.63 57.65 7.69
CA SER A 671 -36.58 58.60 6.58
C SER A 671 -37.90 59.35 6.49
N ALA A 672 -37.83 60.68 6.48
CA ALA A 672 -39.01 61.55 6.37
C ALA A 672 -40.06 61.25 7.46
N LYS A 673 -39.63 61.20 8.72
CA LYS A 673 -40.47 61.00 9.93
C LYS A 673 -41.21 59.65 10.01
N SER A 674 -40.90 58.68 9.15
CA SER A 674 -41.48 57.34 9.18
C SER A 674 -40.41 56.26 8.99
N TRP A 675 -40.64 55.07 9.55
CA TRP A 675 -39.77 53.92 9.32
C TRP A 675 -40.06 53.29 7.96
N LYS A 676 -39.09 53.34 7.04
CA LYS A 676 -39.19 52.69 5.71
C LYS A 676 -38.36 51.41 5.69
N VAL A 677 -38.88 50.36 5.05
CA VAL A 677 -38.15 49.09 4.88
C VAL A 677 -36.98 49.36 3.94
N GLU A 678 -35.75 49.19 4.44
CA GLU A 678 -34.52 49.29 3.66
C GLU A 678 -34.15 47.92 3.06
N ARG A 679 -34.30 46.84 3.85
CA ARG A 679 -33.98 45.49 3.39
C ARG A 679 -34.87 44.45 4.12
N ASN A 680 -35.35 43.47 3.37
CA ASN A 680 -36.14 42.35 3.89
C ASN A 680 -35.35 41.05 3.76
N ASN A 681 -34.75 40.58 4.85
CA ASN A 681 -33.98 39.35 4.89
C ASN A 681 -34.77 38.17 5.48
N CYS A 682 -36.10 38.23 5.47
CA CYS A 682 -36.91 37.13 5.97
C CYS A 682 -36.86 35.93 5.03
N LEU A 683 -36.59 34.75 5.59
CA LEU A 683 -36.67 33.51 4.84
C LEU A 683 -38.12 33.15 4.54
N SER A 684 -38.34 32.48 3.40
CA SER A 684 -39.61 31.82 3.12
C SER A 684 -39.84 30.67 4.11
N VAL A 685 -41.10 30.32 4.33
CA VAL A 685 -41.47 29.26 5.28
C VAL A 685 -40.84 27.93 4.85
N SER A 686 -40.90 27.61 3.56
CA SER A 686 -40.32 26.40 2.97
C SER A 686 -38.81 26.31 3.22
N ILE A 687 -38.05 27.36 2.91
CA ILE A 687 -36.58 27.38 3.07
C ILE A 687 -36.17 27.39 4.54
N ASN A 688 -36.92 28.09 5.39
CA ASN A 688 -36.69 28.07 6.83
C ASN A 688 -36.90 26.68 7.44
N ASN A 689 -37.91 25.94 6.98
CA ASN A 689 -38.14 24.57 7.41
C ASN A 689 -37.01 23.65 6.94
N LEU A 690 -36.59 23.75 5.68
CA LEU A 690 -35.43 22.99 5.17
C LEU A 690 -34.18 23.26 5.99
N LEU A 691 -33.87 24.52 6.32
CA LEU A 691 -32.71 24.87 7.14
C LEU A 691 -32.79 24.27 8.54
N THR A 692 -33.97 24.31 9.16
CA THR A 692 -34.19 23.69 10.48
C THR A 692 -34.01 22.17 10.40
N SER A 693 -34.52 21.53 9.35
CA SER A 693 -34.36 20.10 9.11
C SER A 693 -32.91 19.70 8.85
N ALA A 694 -32.12 20.51 8.12
CA ALA A 694 -30.67 20.27 7.93
C ALA A 694 -29.89 20.32 9.25
N GLU A 695 -30.17 21.30 10.09
CA GLU A 695 -29.54 21.42 11.42
C GLU A 695 -29.92 20.25 12.33
N SER A 696 -31.15 19.75 12.24
CA SER A 696 -31.56 18.55 12.95
C SER A 696 -30.88 17.30 12.39
N LEU A 697 -30.77 17.19 11.07
CA LEU A 697 -30.20 16.04 10.36
C LEU A 697 -28.70 15.88 10.65
N VAL A 698 -27.91 16.95 10.53
CA VAL A 698 -26.46 16.90 10.77
C VAL A 698 -26.11 16.49 12.20
N ASN A 699 -27.01 16.81 13.13
CA ASN A 699 -26.89 16.46 14.54
C ASN A 699 -27.73 15.23 14.90
N SER A 700 -28.18 14.44 13.93
CA SER A 700 -28.92 13.19 14.15
C SER A 700 -27.95 12.01 14.25
N PRO A 701 -28.23 11.00 15.10
CA PRO A 701 -27.45 9.75 15.11
C PRO A 701 -27.53 8.96 13.80
N GLU A 702 -28.55 9.21 12.97
CA GLU A 702 -28.82 8.50 11.70
C GLU A 702 -28.62 9.43 10.48
N ALA A 703 -27.81 10.48 10.62
CA ALA A 703 -27.60 11.51 9.60
C ALA A 703 -27.28 10.94 8.21
N LYS A 704 -26.36 9.95 8.13
CA LYS A 704 -25.95 9.32 6.88
C LYS A 704 -27.09 8.56 6.19
N ALA A 705 -27.93 7.86 6.96
CA ALA A 705 -29.04 7.07 6.44
C ALA A 705 -30.16 7.95 5.87
N ASN A 706 -30.45 9.07 6.54
CA ASN A 706 -31.54 9.99 6.19
C ASN A 706 -31.12 11.07 5.16
N LEU A 707 -29.82 11.24 4.90
CA LEU A 707 -29.31 12.24 3.97
C LEU A 707 -29.88 12.14 2.54
N PRO A 708 -30.00 10.96 1.90
CA PRO A 708 -30.53 10.87 0.54
C PRO A 708 -31.98 11.36 0.39
N GLU A 709 -32.83 11.07 1.37
CA GLU A 709 -34.23 11.53 1.39
C GLU A 709 -34.30 13.04 1.59
N TYR A 710 -33.52 13.57 2.53
CA TYR A 710 -33.43 15.02 2.75
C TYR A 710 -32.92 15.77 1.51
N LEU A 711 -31.90 15.26 0.82
CA LEU A 711 -31.39 15.88 -0.42
C LEU A 711 -32.45 15.88 -1.53
N ALA A 712 -33.29 14.85 -1.61
CA ALA A 712 -34.41 14.82 -2.55
C ALA A 712 -35.44 15.91 -2.25
N GLU A 713 -35.84 16.06 -0.97
CA GLU A 713 -36.73 17.14 -0.52
C GLU A 713 -36.12 18.52 -0.77
N LEU A 714 -34.84 18.71 -0.44
CA LEU A 714 -34.11 19.95 -0.67
C LEU A 714 -34.13 20.37 -2.14
N LYS A 715 -33.85 19.44 -3.06
CA LYS A 715 -33.91 19.69 -4.50
C LYS A 715 -35.31 20.10 -4.94
N GLU A 716 -36.33 19.36 -4.50
CA GLU A 716 -37.72 19.62 -4.90
C GLU A 716 -38.20 21.01 -4.43
N GLN A 717 -37.98 21.33 -3.16
CA GLN A 717 -38.42 22.61 -2.58
C GLN A 717 -37.61 23.79 -3.13
N THR A 718 -36.31 23.62 -3.38
CA THR A 718 -35.48 24.65 -4.03
C THR A 718 -36.01 24.97 -5.43
N GLY A 719 -36.36 23.94 -6.21
CA GLY A 719 -36.97 24.14 -7.53
C GLY A 719 -38.33 24.85 -7.49
N LYS A 720 -39.17 24.55 -6.49
CA LYS A 720 -40.48 25.23 -6.28
C LYS A 720 -40.32 26.71 -5.89
N GLU A 721 -39.29 27.05 -5.12
CA GLU A 721 -39.04 28.40 -4.60
C GLU A 721 -38.09 29.23 -5.47
N GLN A 722 -37.77 28.79 -6.69
CA GLN A 722 -36.77 29.43 -7.57
C GLN A 722 -37.00 30.95 -7.77
N ASN A 723 -38.25 31.37 -7.99
CA ASN A 723 -38.58 32.79 -8.18
C ASN A 723 -38.30 33.64 -6.93
N THR A 724 -38.57 33.07 -5.75
CA THR A 724 -38.26 33.70 -4.45
C THR A 724 -36.74 33.80 -4.26
N ILE A 725 -35.99 32.75 -4.63
CA ILE A 725 -34.53 32.69 -4.51
C ILE A 725 -33.85 33.71 -5.43
N ASN A 726 -34.32 33.84 -6.69
CA ASN A 726 -33.77 34.77 -7.66
C ASN A 726 -33.80 36.24 -7.17
N SER A 727 -34.79 36.61 -6.36
CA SER A 727 -35.01 37.99 -5.88
C SER A 727 -34.62 38.21 -4.41
N SER A 728 -34.22 37.16 -3.68
CA SER A 728 -33.98 37.22 -2.24
C SER A 728 -32.59 36.67 -1.87
N PRO A 729 -31.60 37.57 -1.66
CA PRO A 729 -30.26 37.20 -1.19
C PRO A 729 -30.29 36.31 0.06
N ALA A 730 -31.21 36.59 0.99
CA ALA A 730 -31.35 35.83 2.23
C ALA A 730 -31.77 34.36 2.00
N ASN A 731 -32.74 34.11 1.12
CA ASN A 731 -33.17 32.76 0.78
C ASN A 731 -32.07 31.98 0.05
N LEU A 732 -31.38 32.62 -0.89
CA LEU A 732 -30.23 32.03 -1.57
C LEU A 732 -29.11 31.68 -0.57
N GLY A 733 -28.76 32.62 0.31
CA GLY A 733 -27.75 32.43 1.34
C GLY A 733 -28.12 31.34 2.36
N ALA A 734 -29.41 31.13 2.63
CA ALA A 734 -29.88 30.02 3.45
C ALA A 734 -29.68 28.67 2.77
N ILE A 735 -30.01 28.51 1.48
CA ILE A 735 -29.75 27.26 0.74
C ILE A 735 -28.24 26.94 0.70
N VAL A 736 -27.39 27.94 0.49
CA VAL A 736 -25.92 27.75 0.57
C VAL A 736 -25.50 27.24 1.96
N THR A 737 -26.09 27.79 3.02
CA THR A 737 -25.81 27.37 4.39
C THR A 737 -26.32 25.93 4.65
N ILE A 738 -27.45 25.54 4.06
CA ILE A 738 -27.95 24.16 4.11
C ILE A 738 -26.97 23.20 3.44
N LEU A 739 -26.51 23.54 2.22
CA LEU A 739 -25.54 22.72 1.48
C LEU A 739 -24.24 22.56 2.27
N ASP A 740 -23.77 23.61 2.93
CA ASP A 740 -22.60 23.54 3.80
C ASP A 740 -22.80 22.58 4.98
N ILE A 741 -23.92 22.72 5.68
CA ILE A 741 -24.28 21.84 6.81
C ILE A 741 -24.28 20.37 6.37
N VAL A 742 -25.03 20.04 5.31
CA VAL A 742 -25.19 18.64 4.87
C VAL A 742 -23.96 18.09 4.16
N SER A 743 -23.11 18.94 3.59
CA SER A 743 -21.82 18.51 2.99
C SER A 743 -20.87 17.87 4.01
N SER A 744 -21.07 18.13 5.30
CA SER A 744 -20.30 17.52 6.37
C SER A 744 -20.74 16.10 6.72
N ILE A 745 -21.84 15.60 6.18
CA ILE A 745 -22.33 14.24 6.44
C ILE A 745 -21.70 13.29 5.41
N PRO A 746 -21.08 12.17 5.82
CA PRO A 746 -20.64 11.13 4.89
C PRO A 746 -21.79 10.63 4.03
N ALA A 747 -21.57 10.51 2.71
CA ALA A 747 -22.62 10.17 1.77
C ALA A 747 -22.20 8.97 0.92
N ASP A 748 -23.06 7.95 0.83
CA ASP A 748 -22.88 6.87 -0.13
C ASP A 748 -22.92 7.45 -1.56
N ALA A 749 -21.95 7.08 -2.39
CA ALA A 749 -21.84 7.49 -3.79
C ALA A 749 -22.88 6.82 -4.71
N LYS A 750 -24.16 6.90 -4.33
CA LYS A 750 -25.30 6.52 -5.16
C LYS A 750 -25.61 7.65 -6.14
N GLU A 751 -25.92 7.30 -7.39
CA GLU A 751 -26.18 8.27 -8.45
C GLU A 751 -27.26 9.30 -8.07
N LEU A 752 -28.38 8.84 -7.48
CA LEU A 752 -29.48 9.73 -7.07
C LEU A 752 -29.06 10.71 -5.97
N THR A 753 -28.24 10.29 -5.00
CA THR A 753 -27.74 11.15 -3.91
C THR A 753 -26.89 12.28 -4.47
N ILE A 754 -25.95 11.94 -5.35
CA ILE A 754 -25.06 12.91 -6.02
C ILE A 754 -25.90 13.83 -6.92
N GLN A 755 -26.83 13.28 -7.70
CA GLN A 755 -27.69 14.06 -8.59
C GLN A 755 -28.53 15.07 -7.82
N ASN A 756 -29.13 14.69 -6.69
CA ASN A 756 -29.96 15.59 -5.89
C ASN A 756 -29.14 16.74 -5.32
N PHE A 757 -27.95 16.47 -4.78
CA PHE A 757 -27.04 17.51 -4.30
C PHE A 757 -26.61 18.46 -5.42
N LEU A 758 -26.10 17.92 -6.55
CA LEU A 758 -25.64 18.73 -7.68
C LEU A 758 -26.77 19.53 -8.33
N SER A 759 -28.00 18.98 -8.40
CA SER A 759 -29.16 19.70 -8.96
C SER A 759 -29.57 20.88 -8.09
N THR A 760 -29.48 20.78 -6.76
CA THR A 760 -29.71 21.92 -5.87
C THR A 760 -28.68 23.02 -6.09
N VAL A 761 -27.40 22.67 -6.27
CA VAL A 761 -26.36 23.63 -6.63
C VAL A 761 -26.66 24.28 -7.99
N ASP A 762 -27.09 23.49 -8.97
CA ASP A 762 -27.45 23.95 -10.32
C ASP A 762 -28.53 25.04 -10.31
N PHE A 763 -29.56 24.89 -9.47
CA PHE A 763 -30.62 25.89 -9.28
C PHE A 763 -30.12 27.24 -8.75
N ILE A 764 -29.16 27.21 -7.82
CA ILE A 764 -28.67 28.44 -7.17
C ILE A 764 -27.50 29.09 -7.88
N VAL A 765 -26.84 28.43 -8.84
CA VAL A 765 -25.80 29.03 -9.70
C VAL A 765 -26.31 29.41 -11.09
N ALA A 766 -27.61 29.27 -11.33
CA ALA A 766 -28.26 29.67 -12.56
C ALA A 766 -28.13 31.19 -12.81
N ASP A 767 -28.07 31.59 -14.08
CA ASP A 767 -27.90 32.99 -14.48
C ASP A 767 -28.99 33.92 -13.88
N SER A 768 -30.19 33.39 -13.57
CA SER A 768 -31.29 34.11 -12.93
C SER A 768 -31.04 34.54 -11.48
N THR A 769 -29.99 34.03 -10.83
CA THR A 769 -29.64 34.35 -9.43
C THR A 769 -28.51 35.38 -9.31
N SER A 770 -27.98 35.87 -10.42
CA SER A 770 -26.78 36.74 -10.46
C SER A 770 -26.92 37.99 -9.59
N GLU A 771 -28.07 38.67 -9.62
CA GLU A 771 -28.34 39.87 -8.81
C GLU A 771 -28.32 39.56 -7.29
N ALA A 772 -28.92 38.44 -6.88
CA ALA A 772 -28.91 38.00 -5.49
C ALA A 772 -27.49 37.66 -5.00
N TRP A 773 -26.65 37.09 -5.88
CA TRP A 773 -25.24 36.82 -5.59
C TRP A 773 -24.38 38.08 -5.45
N GLU A 774 -24.60 39.09 -6.29
CA GLU A 774 -23.90 40.38 -6.16
C GLU A 774 -24.14 41.01 -4.79
N ASP A 775 -25.36 40.90 -4.27
CA ASP A 775 -25.71 41.41 -2.95
C ASP A 775 -25.12 40.58 -1.80
N LEU A 776 -25.09 39.24 -1.92
CA LEU A 776 -24.45 38.37 -0.92
C LEU A 776 -22.93 38.54 -0.86
N ASN A 777 -22.29 38.79 -2.00
CA ASN A 777 -20.84 38.97 -2.08
C ASN A 777 -20.37 40.33 -1.51
N LYS A 778 -21.28 41.26 -1.18
CA LYS A 778 -20.96 42.49 -0.44
C LYS A 778 -20.86 42.28 1.07
N GLU A 779 -21.29 41.12 1.58
CA GLU A 779 -21.23 40.80 3.01
C GLU A 779 -19.81 40.44 3.47
N LYS A 780 -19.56 40.53 4.78
CA LYS A 780 -18.25 40.21 5.38
C LYS A 780 -17.85 38.74 5.15
N ILE A 781 -18.81 37.83 5.09
CA ILE A 781 -18.60 36.40 4.80
C ILE A 781 -19.10 36.13 3.38
N LEU A 782 -18.19 35.78 2.48
CA LEU A 782 -18.51 35.51 1.08
C LEU A 782 -19.24 34.16 0.96
N LYS A 783 -20.57 34.20 0.80
CA LYS A 783 -21.39 32.99 0.63
C LYS A 783 -21.03 32.19 -0.63
N SER A 784 -20.51 32.84 -1.68
CA SER A 784 -20.03 32.16 -2.89
C SER A 784 -18.83 31.26 -2.61
N SER A 785 -17.89 31.72 -1.79
CA SER A 785 -16.79 30.91 -1.27
C SER A 785 -17.29 29.75 -0.42
N LEU A 786 -18.32 29.98 0.42
CA LEU A 786 -18.92 28.93 1.23
C LEU A 786 -19.53 27.82 0.35
N LEU A 787 -20.25 28.18 -0.71
CA LEU A 787 -20.82 27.21 -1.64
C LEU A 787 -19.74 26.33 -2.29
N LEU A 788 -18.64 26.93 -2.74
CA LEU A 788 -17.52 26.17 -3.30
C LEU A 788 -17.00 25.15 -2.28
N HIS A 789 -16.72 25.62 -1.05
CA HIS A 789 -16.29 24.76 0.06
C HIS A 789 -17.29 23.62 0.36
N SER A 790 -18.60 23.89 0.33
CA SER A 790 -19.62 22.85 0.54
C SER A 790 -19.56 21.76 -0.52
N VAL A 791 -19.32 22.10 -1.79
CA VAL A 791 -19.18 21.08 -2.84
C VAL A 791 -17.86 20.33 -2.72
N GLU A 792 -16.75 21.01 -2.36
CA GLU A 792 -15.47 20.34 -2.07
C GLU A 792 -15.64 19.31 -0.94
N ASN A 793 -16.24 19.71 0.18
CA ASN A 793 -16.44 18.86 1.36
C ASN A 793 -17.38 17.69 1.06
N PHE A 794 -18.47 17.90 0.30
CA PHE A 794 -19.34 16.81 -0.14
C PHE A 794 -18.57 15.80 -0.99
N SER A 795 -17.78 16.26 -1.97
CA SER A 795 -16.98 15.37 -2.83
C SER A 795 -15.94 14.57 -2.04
N LEU A 796 -15.32 15.18 -1.02
CA LEU A 796 -14.34 14.55 -0.14
C LEU A 796 -14.95 13.44 0.74
N ARG A 797 -16.22 13.61 1.13
CA ARG A 797 -16.95 12.70 2.03
C ARG A 797 -17.77 11.63 1.30
N LEU A 798 -17.65 11.52 -0.02
CA LEU A 798 -18.29 10.46 -0.79
C LEU A 798 -17.65 9.09 -0.48
N GLN A 799 -18.46 8.18 0.02
CA GLN A 799 -18.08 6.79 0.28
C GLN A 799 -18.40 5.92 -0.94
N PRO A 800 -17.43 5.16 -1.48
CA PRO A 800 -17.65 4.37 -2.68
C PRO A 800 -18.64 3.23 -2.42
N VAL A 801 -19.59 3.05 -3.33
CA VAL A 801 -20.52 1.90 -3.32
C VAL A 801 -20.01 0.89 -4.34
N ASN A 802 -19.84 -0.37 -3.93
CA ASN A 802 -19.28 -1.42 -4.78
C ASN A 802 -17.94 -1.03 -5.44
N ASN A 803 -17.07 -0.32 -4.72
CA ASN A 803 -15.79 0.19 -5.21
C ASN A 803 -15.89 1.12 -6.44
N THR A 804 -17.00 1.86 -6.58
CA THR A 804 -17.20 2.79 -7.69
C THR A 804 -17.71 4.16 -7.23
N ILE A 805 -17.39 5.19 -8.03
CA ILE A 805 -17.98 6.54 -7.98
C ILE A 805 -18.63 6.78 -9.36
N PRO A 806 -19.96 6.80 -9.47
CA PRO A 806 -20.62 6.97 -10.77
C PRO A 806 -20.40 8.39 -11.32
N PRO A 807 -20.21 8.55 -12.65
CA PRO A 807 -20.18 9.86 -13.26
C PRO A 807 -21.60 10.46 -13.26
N VAL A 808 -21.76 11.69 -12.77
CA VAL A 808 -23.06 12.36 -12.64
C VAL A 808 -22.97 13.76 -13.24
N SER A 809 -23.97 14.18 -14.00
CA SER A 809 -24.00 15.48 -14.67
C SER A 809 -25.31 16.22 -14.39
N ALA A 810 -25.18 17.47 -13.93
CA ALA A 810 -26.25 18.47 -13.92
C ALA A 810 -26.02 19.46 -15.11
N ASN A 811 -26.80 20.55 -15.21
CA ASN A 811 -26.63 21.48 -16.34
C ASN A 811 -25.31 22.27 -16.27
N THR A 812 -24.94 22.73 -15.07
CA THR A 812 -23.75 23.55 -14.84
C THR A 812 -22.62 22.84 -14.09
N LEU A 813 -22.87 21.61 -13.60
CA LEU A 813 -21.89 20.80 -12.88
C LEU A 813 -21.72 19.40 -13.47
N GLN A 814 -20.50 18.87 -13.41
CA GLN A 814 -20.23 17.45 -13.72
C GLN A 814 -19.26 16.87 -12.69
N LEU A 815 -19.58 15.70 -12.15
CA LEU A 815 -18.76 14.97 -11.18
C LEU A 815 -18.31 13.66 -11.80
N GLN A 816 -17.01 13.37 -11.71
CA GLN A 816 -16.44 12.07 -12.07
C GLN A 816 -15.38 11.68 -11.05
N GLY A 817 -15.20 10.38 -10.80
CA GLY A 817 -14.19 9.90 -9.87
C GLY A 817 -13.78 8.46 -10.09
N ILE A 818 -12.81 7.99 -9.31
CA ILE A 818 -12.36 6.59 -9.26
C ILE A 818 -12.05 6.19 -7.82
N VAL A 819 -11.96 4.87 -7.59
CA VAL A 819 -11.48 4.28 -6.33
C VAL A 819 -10.10 3.65 -6.59
N VAL A 820 -9.14 3.93 -5.71
CA VAL A 820 -7.79 3.36 -5.76
C VAL A 820 -7.83 1.95 -5.22
N THR A 821 -7.48 0.98 -6.05
CA THR A 821 -7.41 -0.45 -5.74
C THR A 821 -5.97 -0.96 -5.87
N LYS A 822 -5.68 -2.18 -5.40
CA LYS A 822 -4.32 -2.78 -5.51
C LYS A 822 -3.78 -2.86 -6.95
N ASN A 823 -4.65 -2.84 -7.96
CA ASN A 823 -4.28 -2.94 -9.38
C ASN A 823 -4.41 -1.60 -10.13
N SER A 824 -4.54 -0.47 -9.41
CA SER A 824 -4.70 0.85 -10.03
C SER A 824 -3.37 1.40 -10.56
N ASN A 825 -2.88 0.82 -11.66
CA ASN A 825 -1.65 1.20 -12.37
C ASN A 825 -1.93 2.16 -13.54
N THR A 826 -2.88 3.08 -13.36
CA THR A 826 -3.33 3.95 -14.45
C THR A 826 -3.45 5.38 -13.97
N ASN A 827 -2.98 6.31 -14.79
CA ASN A 827 -3.17 7.75 -14.59
C ASN A 827 -4.66 8.07 -14.41
N TYR A 828 -4.98 9.00 -13.51
CA TYR A 828 -6.32 9.58 -13.45
C TYR A 828 -6.42 10.64 -14.55
N ASN A 829 -7.14 10.32 -15.62
CA ASN A 829 -7.36 11.22 -16.75
C ASN A 829 -8.87 11.38 -16.99
N LYS A 830 -9.42 12.54 -16.64
CA LYS A 830 -10.85 12.84 -16.80
C LYS A 830 -11.04 14.11 -17.61
N LYS A 831 -12.00 14.08 -18.54
CA LYS A 831 -12.37 15.21 -19.39
C LYS A 831 -13.81 15.59 -19.13
N PHE A 832 -14.04 16.89 -18.98
CA PHE A 832 -15.32 17.52 -18.70
C PHE A 832 -15.67 18.48 -19.83
N ARG A 833 -16.96 18.63 -20.12
CA ARG A 833 -17.48 19.51 -21.15
C ARG A 833 -18.72 20.24 -20.65
N SER A 834 -18.73 21.57 -20.72
CA SER A 834 -19.90 22.38 -20.37
C SER A 834 -20.94 22.38 -21.50
N THR A 835 -22.16 22.84 -21.19
CA THR A 835 -23.23 23.08 -22.16
C THR A 835 -22.87 24.16 -23.21
N GLU A 836 -21.95 25.08 -22.86
CA GLU A 836 -21.39 26.09 -23.76
C GLU A 836 -20.20 25.56 -24.60
N ASN A 837 -20.00 24.23 -24.68
CA ASN A 837 -18.91 23.55 -25.39
C ASN A 837 -17.46 23.85 -24.90
N LEU A 838 -17.29 24.51 -23.76
CA LEU A 838 -16.00 24.66 -23.10
C LEU A 838 -15.54 23.33 -22.49
N THR A 839 -14.24 23.06 -22.51
CA THR A 839 -13.68 21.80 -21.99
C THR A 839 -12.58 22.05 -20.96
N VAL A 840 -12.50 21.14 -19.98
CA VAL A 840 -11.40 21.05 -19.03
C VAL A 840 -11.03 19.59 -18.84
N SER A 841 -9.74 19.27 -18.83
CA SER A 841 -9.27 17.92 -18.47
C SER A 841 -8.35 17.97 -17.26
N VAL A 842 -8.43 16.94 -16.42
CA VAL A 842 -7.60 16.74 -15.24
C VAL A 842 -6.75 15.49 -15.47
N LEU A 843 -5.44 15.62 -15.26
CA LEU A 843 -4.46 14.56 -15.34
C LEU A 843 -3.66 14.50 -14.03
N ILE A 844 -3.72 13.36 -13.35
CA ILE A 844 -2.83 12.99 -12.25
C ILE A 844 -2.05 11.75 -12.70
N ASP A 845 -0.73 11.83 -12.59
CA ASP A 845 0.19 10.79 -13.03
C ASP A 845 0.07 9.53 -12.15
N GLU A 846 0.37 8.37 -12.73
CA GLU A 846 0.35 7.08 -12.04
C GLU A 846 1.22 7.10 -10.77
N ASN A 847 2.38 7.77 -10.81
CA ASN A 847 3.25 7.86 -9.64
C ASN A 847 2.53 8.48 -8.43
N GLU A 848 1.74 9.55 -8.66
CA GLU A 848 0.94 10.18 -7.61
C GLU A 848 -0.20 9.26 -7.15
N VAL A 849 -0.87 8.56 -8.06
CA VAL A 849 -1.96 7.62 -7.72
C VAL A 849 -1.45 6.43 -6.90
N GLN A 850 -0.28 5.87 -7.23
CA GLN A 850 0.31 4.72 -6.53
C GLN A 850 0.70 5.04 -5.08
N THR A 851 0.98 6.31 -4.76
CA THR A 851 1.27 6.68 -3.37
C THR A 851 0.02 6.57 -2.47
N LEU A 852 -1.20 6.56 -3.03
CA LEU A 852 -2.45 6.61 -2.26
C LEU A 852 -2.74 5.31 -1.53
N THR A 853 -3.38 5.41 -0.36
CA THR A 853 -3.82 4.24 0.41
C THR A 853 -4.89 3.46 -0.34
N GLN A 854 -4.94 2.14 -0.14
CA GLN A 854 -5.99 1.32 -0.74
C GLN A 854 -7.38 1.82 -0.30
N ASN A 855 -8.35 1.83 -1.21
CA ASN A 855 -9.71 2.35 -1.05
C ASN A 855 -9.83 3.89 -0.95
N SER A 856 -8.75 4.64 -1.23
CA SER A 856 -8.85 6.09 -1.41
C SER A 856 -9.69 6.42 -2.64
N THR A 857 -10.38 7.55 -2.65
CA THR A 857 -11.17 8.05 -3.78
C THR A 857 -10.51 9.30 -4.35
N ILE A 858 -10.55 9.44 -5.67
CA ILE A 858 -10.20 10.68 -6.38
C ILE A 858 -11.47 11.15 -7.07
N VAL A 859 -11.94 12.35 -6.74
CA VAL A 859 -13.18 12.91 -7.28
C VAL A 859 -12.91 14.31 -7.83
N SER A 860 -13.30 14.55 -9.08
CA SER A 860 -13.25 15.88 -9.69
C SER A 860 -14.64 16.40 -10.02
N VAL A 861 -14.88 17.68 -9.71
CA VAL A 861 -16.15 18.37 -9.95
C VAL A 861 -15.89 19.61 -10.81
N MET A 862 -16.46 19.64 -12.01
CA MET A 862 -16.41 20.78 -12.94
C MET A 862 -17.61 21.70 -12.69
N TYR A 863 -17.38 23.01 -12.76
CA TYR A 863 -18.41 24.04 -12.70
C TYR A 863 -18.29 24.97 -13.92
N SER A 864 -19.41 25.23 -14.59
CA SER A 864 -19.44 26.14 -15.75
C SER A 864 -19.79 27.58 -15.40
N LYS A 865 -20.58 27.81 -14.34
CA LYS A 865 -21.08 29.14 -13.95
C LYS A 865 -20.50 29.68 -12.64
N LEU A 866 -20.15 28.82 -11.69
CA LEU A 866 -19.70 29.23 -10.34
C LEU A 866 -18.47 30.15 -10.35
N GLY A 867 -17.56 29.97 -11.32
CA GLY A 867 -16.39 30.85 -11.49
C GLY A 867 -16.76 32.33 -11.71
N GLY A 868 -17.90 32.61 -12.35
CA GLY A 868 -18.40 33.98 -12.56
C GLY A 868 -19.07 34.60 -11.32
N ILE A 869 -19.48 33.78 -10.36
CA ILE A 869 -20.13 34.21 -9.11
C ILE A 869 -19.09 34.55 -8.03
N LEU A 870 -17.91 33.94 -8.09
CA LEU A 870 -16.83 34.21 -7.14
C LEU A 870 -16.28 35.65 -7.34
N PRO A 871 -16.06 36.41 -6.25
CA PRO A 871 -15.59 37.79 -6.37
C PRO A 871 -14.18 37.87 -6.97
N ARG A 872 -13.94 38.93 -7.74
CA ARG A 872 -12.72 39.14 -8.54
C ARG A 872 -12.12 40.53 -8.30
N ASN A 873 -10.82 40.65 -8.54
CA ASN A 873 -10.14 41.93 -8.61
C ASN A 873 -10.11 42.38 -10.09
N GLU A 874 -10.85 43.44 -10.44
CA GLU A 874 -10.76 44.05 -11.78
C GLU A 874 -9.32 44.55 -12.02
N PRO A 875 -8.69 44.27 -13.18
CA PRO A 875 -9.29 43.97 -14.49
C PRO A 875 -9.20 42.50 -15.00
N GLU A 876 -8.97 41.52 -14.12
CA GLU A 876 -8.79 40.11 -14.52
C GLU A 876 -10.14 39.36 -14.61
N TYR A 877 -10.37 38.61 -15.71
CA TYR A 877 -11.59 37.83 -15.93
C TYR A 877 -11.32 36.32 -15.87
N VAL A 878 -12.24 35.57 -15.25
CA VAL A 878 -12.26 34.10 -15.32
C VAL A 878 -12.57 33.68 -16.75
N ASN A 879 -11.59 33.11 -17.44
CA ASN A 879 -11.65 32.79 -18.87
C ASN A 879 -11.63 31.27 -19.15
N GLY A 880 -12.02 30.47 -18.16
CA GLY A 880 -12.13 29.02 -18.28
C GLY A 880 -13.12 28.45 -17.28
N LEU A 881 -13.29 27.13 -17.30
CA LEU A 881 -14.13 26.43 -16.33
C LEU A 881 -13.44 26.45 -14.94
N LEU A 882 -14.22 26.23 -13.89
CA LEU A 882 -13.71 25.96 -12.54
C LEU A 882 -13.71 24.44 -12.34
N ILE A 883 -12.64 23.89 -11.76
CA ILE A 883 -12.52 22.44 -11.50
C ILE A 883 -11.95 22.23 -10.10
N THR A 884 -12.65 21.45 -9.29
CA THR A 884 -12.17 20.98 -7.98
C THR A 884 -11.73 19.54 -8.12
N THR A 885 -10.62 19.16 -7.50
CA THR A 885 -10.26 17.75 -7.33
C THR A 885 -9.94 17.45 -5.88
N THR A 886 -10.60 16.45 -5.30
CA THR A 886 -10.42 16.02 -3.91
C THR A 886 -9.95 14.57 -3.83
N VAL A 887 -9.23 14.26 -2.76
CA VAL A 887 -8.71 12.93 -2.47
C VAL A 887 -8.98 12.60 -1.00
N SER A 888 -9.56 11.43 -0.73
CA SER A 888 -10.00 11.06 0.63
C SER A 888 -8.89 10.68 1.62
N SER A 889 -7.64 10.54 1.16
CA SER A 889 -6.49 10.26 2.03
C SER A 889 -5.95 11.54 2.70
N ASN A 890 -5.75 11.53 4.02
CA ASN A 890 -5.17 12.66 4.75
C ASN A 890 -3.66 12.81 4.44
N ARG A 891 -3.24 13.95 3.89
CA ARG A 891 -1.84 14.21 3.50
C ARG A 891 -1.36 15.62 3.83
N SER A 892 -0.06 15.70 4.06
CA SER A 892 0.71 16.92 4.36
C SER A 892 1.74 17.29 3.29
N HIS A 893 1.89 16.48 2.22
CA HIS A 893 2.89 16.68 1.15
C HIS A 893 2.28 17.32 -0.11
N LYS A 894 3.15 17.89 -0.95
CA LYS A 894 2.81 18.42 -2.29
C LYS A 894 2.26 17.29 -3.17
N PHE A 895 1.29 17.60 -4.01
CA PHE A 895 0.58 16.65 -4.88
C PHE A 895 0.47 17.26 -6.27
N ASP A 896 1.15 16.68 -7.25
CA ASP A 896 1.22 17.27 -8.58
C ASP A 896 -0.02 16.91 -9.43
N ILE A 897 -0.64 17.94 -10.02
CA ILE A 897 -1.84 17.84 -10.83
C ILE A 897 -1.75 18.77 -12.04
N ASN A 898 -2.08 18.23 -13.22
CA ASN A 898 -2.10 18.99 -14.46
C ASN A 898 -3.53 19.15 -14.96
N MET A 899 -3.91 20.38 -15.27
CA MET A 899 -5.23 20.71 -15.82
C MET A 899 -5.08 21.40 -17.16
N THR A 900 -5.91 21.06 -18.15
CA THR A 900 -5.93 21.75 -19.45
C THR A 900 -7.28 22.43 -19.63
N PHE A 901 -7.28 23.76 -19.64
CA PHE A 901 -8.47 24.60 -19.79
C PHE A 901 -8.60 25.13 -21.21
N ALA A 902 -9.78 25.00 -21.81
CA ALA A 902 -10.12 25.74 -23.02
C ALA A 902 -10.44 27.21 -22.69
N LYS A 903 -9.97 28.14 -23.51
CA LYS A 903 -10.24 29.58 -23.34
C LYS A 903 -11.69 29.90 -23.73
N LYS A 904 -12.42 30.61 -22.87
CA LYS A 904 -13.77 31.12 -23.20
C LYS A 904 -13.71 32.25 -24.24
N ASN A 905 -12.72 33.13 -24.11
CA ASN A 905 -12.45 34.21 -25.03
C ASN A 905 -10.95 34.20 -25.40
N SER A 906 -10.62 33.70 -26.59
CA SER A 906 -9.24 33.66 -27.11
C SER A 906 -8.65 35.06 -27.38
N SER A 907 -9.44 36.13 -27.28
CA SER A 907 -8.97 37.52 -27.42
C SER A 907 -8.27 38.05 -26.18
N LEU A 908 -8.53 37.47 -25.00
CA LEU A 908 -7.84 37.84 -23.76
C LEU A 908 -6.39 37.33 -23.80
N LYS A 909 -5.47 38.04 -23.14
CA LYS A 909 -4.04 37.70 -23.10
C LYS A 909 -3.58 37.44 -21.65
N THR A 910 -2.33 37.00 -21.49
CA THR A 910 -1.65 36.73 -20.21
C THR A 910 -2.41 35.74 -19.30
N PRO A 911 -2.41 34.44 -19.63
CA PRO A 911 -3.09 33.44 -18.80
C PRO A 911 -2.38 33.21 -17.47
N GLN A 912 -3.15 33.31 -16.39
CA GLN A 912 -2.74 32.92 -15.06
C GLN A 912 -3.50 31.68 -14.62
N CYS A 913 -2.78 30.66 -14.16
CA CYS A 913 -3.38 29.52 -13.47
C CYS A 913 -3.59 29.89 -12.01
N VAL A 914 -4.85 29.92 -11.60
CA VAL A 914 -5.24 30.32 -10.25
C VAL A 914 -5.99 29.21 -9.54
N PHE A 915 -5.98 29.29 -8.22
CA PHE A 915 -6.84 28.51 -7.37
C PHE A 915 -7.57 29.40 -6.36
N TRP A 916 -8.70 28.92 -5.86
CA TRP A 916 -9.43 29.61 -4.81
C TRP A 916 -8.80 29.29 -3.44
N ASN A 917 -8.21 30.31 -2.82
CA ASN A 917 -7.58 30.19 -1.50
C ASN A 917 -8.50 30.72 -0.40
N PHE A 918 -9.11 29.80 0.36
CA PHE A 918 -10.04 30.11 1.45
C PHE A 918 -9.43 30.95 2.61
N THR A 919 -8.10 31.02 2.73
CA THR A 919 -7.44 31.73 3.84
C THR A 919 -7.24 33.24 3.61
N LEU A 920 -7.34 33.69 2.35
CA LEU A 920 -7.16 35.11 2.01
C LEU A 920 -8.33 35.97 2.53
N ASN A 921 -8.09 37.29 2.62
CA ASN A 921 -9.10 38.29 2.98
C ASN A 921 -9.82 38.02 4.31
N SER A 922 -9.07 37.71 5.38
CA SER A 922 -9.64 37.35 6.69
C SER A 922 -10.52 36.09 6.66
N HIS A 923 -10.09 35.03 5.95
CA HIS A 923 -10.82 33.78 5.74
C HIS A 923 -12.10 33.90 4.89
N SER A 924 -12.21 34.94 4.06
CA SER A 924 -13.34 35.09 3.12
C SER A 924 -13.05 34.52 1.73
N GLY A 925 -11.78 34.20 1.44
CA GLY A 925 -11.37 33.59 0.18
C GLY A 925 -10.86 34.59 -0.87
N GLY A 926 -10.12 34.08 -1.85
CA GLY A 926 -9.68 34.85 -3.02
C GLY A 926 -8.82 34.03 -3.99
N TRP A 927 -8.69 34.51 -5.22
CA TRP A 927 -7.85 33.89 -6.25
C TRP A 927 -6.35 34.06 -5.94
N ASP A 928 -5.59 32.98 -6.08
CA ASP A 928 -4.15 32.90 -5.79
C ASP A 928 -3.43 32.07 -6.86
N THR A 929 -2.16 32.39 -7.13
CA THR A 929 -1.32 31.74 -8.16
C THR A 929 -0.22 30.85 -7.57
N ARG A 930 -0.04 30.86 -6.24
CA ARG A 930 1.05 30.13 -5.58
C ARG A 930 1.00 28.62 -5.85
N GLY A 931 2.13 28.08 -6.30
CA GLY A 931 2.28 26.65 -6.57
C GLY A 931 1.72 26.19 -7.91
N CYS A 932 1.26 27.11 -8.77
CA CYS A 932 0.75 26.84 -10.11
C CYS A 932 1.58 27.54 -11.19
N THR A 933 1.72 26.90 -12.35
CA THR A 933 2.46 27.42 -13.51
C THR A 933 1.61 27.30 -14.79
N PRO A 934 1.37 28.41 -15.53
CA PRO A 934 0.63 28.38 -16.79
C PRO A 934 1.55 28.09 -17.99
N THR A 935 1.05 27.29 -18.93
CA THR A 935 1.63 27.08 -20.26
C THR A 935 0.52 27.30 -21.30
N GLU A 936 0.68 28.30 -22.16
CA GLU A 936 -0.31 28.64 -23.19
C GLU A 936 -0.02 27.84 -24.47
N VAL A 937 -1.02 27.14 -25.00
CA VAL A 937 -0.93 26.33 -26.23
C VAL A 937 -2.16 26.64 -27.09
N GLU A 938 -2.01 27.49 -28.11
CA GLU A 938 -3.09 27.90 -29.03
C GLU A 938 -4.37 28.38 -28.29
N ASP A 939 -5.45 27.59 -28.30
CA ASP A 939 -6.74 27.88 -27.63
C ASP A 939 -6.85 27.28 -26.21
N TYR A 940 -5.78 26.65 -25.72
CA TYR A 940 -5.73 25.98 -24.42
C TYR A 940 -4.69 26.61 -23.50
N VAL A 941 -4.92 26.44 -22.19
CA VAL A 941 -3.96 26.76 -21.14
C VAL A 941 -3.76 25.52 -20.28
N ILE A 942 -2.53 25.03 -20.22
CA ILE A 942 -2.13 23.93 -19.36
C ILE A 942 -1.62 24.52 -18.05
N CYS A 943 -2.28 24.17 -16.94
CA CYS A 943 -1.91 24.55 -15.59
C CYS A 943 -1.27 23.36 -14.88
N SER A 944 -0.01 23.50 -14.48
CA SER A 944 0.67 22.53 -13.62
C SER A 944 0.76 23.07 -12.19
N CYS A 945 0.12 22.39 -11.25
CA CYS A 945 0.00 22.80 -9.85
C CYS A 945 0.46 21.68 -8.91
N ASN A 946 0.94 22.03 -7.71
CA ASN A 946 1.50 21.08 -6.73
C ASN A 946 0.64 20.87 -5.46
N HIS A 947 -0.66 21.13 -5.57
CA HIS A 947 -1.65 20.94 -4.51
C HIS A 947 -3.01 20.59 -5.11
N LEU A 948 -3.95 20.18 -4.26
CA LEU A 948 -5.34 19.88 -4.62
C LEU A 948 -6.26 20.95 -4.05
N THR A 949 -6.87 21.74 -4.93
CA THR A 949 -7.80 22.83 -4.59
C THR A 949 -8.80 23.02 -5.74
N SER A 950 -9.54 24.12 -5.74
CA SER A 950 -10.41 24.56 -6.84
C SER A 950 -9.68 25.49 -7.80
N PHE A 951 -9.46 25.04 -9.03
CA PHE A 951 -8.63 25.71 -10.04
C PHE A 951 -9.43 26.35 -11.17
N SER A 952 -8.92 27.46 -11.71
CA SER A 952 -9.39 28.06 -12.94
C SER A 952 -8.28 28.88 -13.62
N ILE A 953 -8.62 29.58 -14.71
CA ILE A 953 -7.71 30.49 -15.41
C ILE A 953 -8.26 31.92 -15.39
N LEU A 954 -7.42 32.87 -14.98
CA LEU A 954 -7.67 34.30 -15.15
C LEU A 954 -6.91 34.82 -16.36
N MET A 955 -7.56 35.66 -17.17
CA MET A 955 -6.94 36.36 -18.30
C MET A 955 -7.40 37.82 -18.29
N SER A 956 -6.54 38.72 -18.74
CA SER A 956 -6.88 40.15 -18.83
C SER A 956 -7.12 40.56 -20.29
N PRO A 957 -7.96 41.58 -20.54
CA PRO A 957 -8.04 42.21 -21.85
C PRO A 957 -6.66 42.71 -22.26
N ASP A 958 -6.39 42.69 -23.55
CA ASP A 958 -5.15 43.23 -24.09
C ASP A 958 -5.09 44.74 -23.83
N THR A 959 -4.38 45.13 -22.77
CA THR A 959 -4.16 46.52 -22.38
C THR A 959 -3.20 47.23 -23.34
N SER A 960 -2.64 46.53 -24.34
CA SER A 960 -1.82 47.13 -25.40
C SER A 960 -2.56 48.19 -26.22
N SER A 961 -3.89 48.10 -26.36
CA SER A 961 -4.68 49.09 -27.10
C SER A 961 -4.86 50.43 -26.37
N GLN A 962 -4.69 50.46 -25.04
CA GLN A 962 -4.84 51.68 -24.24
C GLN A 962 -3.50 52.41 -24.02
N LEU A 963 -2.37 51.72 -24.25
CA LEU A 963 -0.99 52.23 -24.19
C LEU A 963 -0.61 53.10 -25.41
N MET A 964 -1.23 52.87 -26.57
CA MET A 964 -0.90 53.58 -27.82
C MET A 964 -1.08 55.10 -27.77
N PHE A 965 -1.95 55.63 -26.89
CA PHE A 965 -2.18 57.08 -26.79
C PHE A 965 -1.23 57.78 -25.81
N GLU A 966 -0.70 57.08 -24.80
CA GLU A 966 0.21 57.64 -23.79
C GLU A 966 1.67 57.61 -24.25
N ASP A 967 2.05 56.60 -25.03
CA ASP A 967 3.37 56.54 -25.66
C ASP A 967 3.52 57.59 -26.77
N TYR A 968 2.46 57.88 -27.53
CA TYR A 968 2.49 58.88 -28.61
C TYR A 968 2.83 60.30 -28.12
N ILE A 969 2.25 60.73 -27.00
CA ILE A 969 2.54 62.02 -26.36
C ILE A 969 3.98 62.04 -25.84
N THR A 970 4.43 60.92 -25.27
CA THR A 970 5.77 60.78 -24.69
C THR A 970 6.85 60.83 -25.78
N TYR A 971 6.70 60.08 -26.89
CA TYR A 971 7.66 60.06 -28.02
C TYR A 971 7.73 61.39 -28.78
N THR A 972 6.57 61.99 -29.10
CA THR A 972 6.51 63.28 -29.82
C THR A 972 7.11 64.40 -28.96
N GLY A 973 6.81 64.39 -27.66
CA GLY A 973 7.32 65.36 -26.70
C GLY A 973 8.81 65.24 -26.41
N LEU A 974 9.32 64.02 -26.19
CA LEU A 974 10.74 63.75 -25.98
C LEU A 974 11.58 64.15 -27.20
N SER A 975 11.07 63.90 -28.41
CA SER A 975 11.77 64.30 -29.64
C SER A 975 11.97 65.81 -29.74
N ILE A 976 10.94 66.60 -29.36
CA ILE A 976 11.04 68.07 -29.31
C ILE A 976 12.03 68.53 -28.22
N SER A 977 12.02 67.88 -27.05
CA SER A 977 12.98 68.15 -25.96
C SER A 977 14.42 67.93 -26.42
N VAL A 978 14.71 66.76 -27.01
CA VAL A 978 16.04 66.38 -27.51
C VAL A 978 16.54 67.37 -28.57
N LEU A 979 15.71 67.70 -29.58
CA LEU A 979 16.08 68.69 -30.61
C LEU A 979 16.38 70.07 -30.00
N SER A 980 15.58 70.50 -29.03
CA SER A 980 15.78 71.77 -28.33
C SER A 980 17.07 71.80 -27.51
N LEU A 981 17.42 70.69 -26.86
CA LEU A 981 18.66 70.55 -26.08
C LEU A 981 19.90 70.53 -26.96
N VAL A 982 19.84 69.84 -28.10
CA VAL A 982 20.93 69.86 -29.10
C VAL A 982 21.13 71.28 -29.62
N ALA A 983 20.05 71.98 -29.97
CA ALA A 983 20.13 73.38 -30.38
C ALA A 983 20.71 74.28 -29.26
N CYS A 984 20.33 74.05 -28.00
CA CYS A 984 20.86 74.77 -26.83
C CYS A 984 22.37 74.60 -26.69
N ILE A 985 22.88 73.36 -26.78
CA ILE A 985 24.32 73.04 -26.69
C ILE A 985 25.09 73.69 -27.85
N ILE A 986 24.53 73.66 -29.07
CA ILE A 986 25.14 74.30 -30.25
C ILE A 986 25.23 75.81 -30.05
N ILE A 987 24.14 76.47 -29.64
CA ILE A 987 24.10 77.93 -29.41
C ILE A 987 25.10 78.34 -28.32
N GLU A 988 25.12 77.63 -27.20
CA GLU A 988 26.07 77.88 -26.11
C GLU A 988 27.52 77.71 -26.55
N SER A 989 27.81 76.67 -27.34
CA SER A 989 29.15 76.45 -27.90
C SER A 989 29.57 77.55 -28.88
N LEU A 990 28.65 78.03 -29.72
CA LEU A 990 28.91 79.09 -30.71
C LEU A 990 29.17 80.45 -30.05
N VAL A 991 28.47 80.75 -28.96
CA VAL A 991 28.48 82.06 -28.31
C VAL A 991 29.47 82.11 -27.12
N TRP A 992 30.07 80.96 -26.78
CA TRP A 992 30.98 80.77 -25.65
C TRP A 992 32.05 81.86 -25.49
N LYS A 993 32.83 82.16 -26.53
CA LYS A 993 33.92 83.16 -26.48
C LYS A 993 33.41 84.59 -26.26
N TYR A 994 32.19 84.90 -26.66
CA TYR A 994 31.64 86.26 -26.61
C TYR A 994 30.97 86.59 -25.26
N VAL A 995 30.34 85.60 -24.62
CA VAL A 995 29.49 85.83 -23.44
C VAL A 995 30.18 85.44 -22.12
N THR A 996 31.29 84.69 -22.16
CA THR A 996 31.99 84.20 -20.95
C THR A 996 33.12 85.12 -20.42
N ASN A 997 33.07 86.42 -20.73
CA ASN A 997 34.14 87.37 -20.33
C ASN A 997 34.26 87.54 -18.80
N ASN A 998 33.13 87.53 -18.08
CA ASN A 998 33.07 87.68 -16.63
C ASN A 998 33.04 86.32 -15.91
N THR A 999 33.62 86.21 -14.70
CA THR A 999 33.63 84.98 -13.88
C THR A 999 32.23 84.41 -13.63
N THR A 1000 31.28 85.24 -13.22
CA THR A 1000 29.88 84.85 -12.97
C THR A 1000 29.17 84.42 -14.25
N SER A 1001 29.45 85.07 -15.38
CA SER A 1001 28.89 84.70 -16.68
C SER A 1001 29.46 83.37 -17.17
N TYR A 1002 30.78 83.18 -17.07
CA TYR A 1002 31.48 81.93 -17.38
C TYR A 1002 30.85 80.76 -16.61
N MET A 1003 30.69 80.87 -15.29
CA MET A 1003 30.12 79.80 -14.48
C MET A 1003 28.65 79.52 -14.78
N ARG A 1004 27.86 80.55 -15.09
CA ARG A 1004 26.47 80.39 -15.52
C ARG A 1004 26.36 79.54 -16.78
N HIS A 1005 27.14 79.86 -17.82
CA HIS A 1005 27.12 79.10 -19.08
C HIS A 1005 27.67 77.69 -18.92
N VAL A 1006 28.66 77.49 -18.03
CA VAL A 1006 29.10 76.14 -17.63
C VAL A 1006 27.94 75.35 -17.01
N CYS A 1007 27.18 75.94 -16.08
CA CYS A 1007 26.05 75.25 -15.45
C CYS A 1007 24.95 74.94 -16.47
N ILE A 1008 24.57 75.89 -17.33
CA ILE A 1008 23.54 75.70 -18.36
C ILE A 1008 23.95 74.59 -19.34
N LEU A 1009 25.21 74.58 -19.79
CA LEU A 1009 25.75 73.55 -20.67
C LEU A 1009 25.70 72.16 -20.02
N ASN A 1010 26.08 72.04 -18.73
CA ASN A 1010 26.06 70.76 -18.02
C ASN A 1010 24.63 70.31 -17.66
N ILE A 1011 23.70 71.23 -17.40
CA ILE A 1011 22.26 70.94 -17.25
C ILE A 1011 21.71 70.38 -18.56
N ALA A 1012 21.97 71.04 -19.69
CA ALA A 1012 21.52 70.60 -21.00
C ALA A 1012 22.14 69.25 -21.42
N THR A 1013 23.44 69.07 -21.17
CA THR A 1013 24.15 67.82 -21.48
C THR A 1013 23.65 66.66 -20.62
N SER A 1014 23.47 66.86 -19.32
CA SER A 1014 22.98 65.81 -18.41
C SER A 1014 21.55 65.40 -18.76
N LEU A 1015 20.68 66.37 -19.07
CA LEU A 1015 19.31 66.08 -19.48
C LEU A 1015 19.25 65.35 -20.82
N LEU A 1016 20.09 65.73 -21.80
CA LEU A 1016 20.15 65.06 -23.09
C LEU A 1016 20.54 63.57 -22.94
N ILE A 1017 21.53 63.27 -22.09
CA ILE A 1017 21.95 61.88 -21.86
C ILE A 1017 20.83 61.09 -21.16
N ALA A 1018 20.12 61.68 -20.19
CA ALA A 1018 18.99 61.04 -19.53
C ALA A 1018 17.84 60.74 -20.51
N ASP A 1019 17.48 61.70 -21.37
CA ASP A 1019 16.40 61.55 -22.36
C ASP A 1019 16.75 60.48 -23.43
N VAL A 1020 18.01 60.39 -23.86
CA VAL A 1020 18.47 59.33 -24.78
C VAL A 1020 18.34 57.93 -24.15
N TRP A 1021 18.78 57.74 -22.90
CA TRP A 1021 18.62 56.46 -22.21
C TRP A 1021 17.17 56.12 -21.87
N PHE A 1022 16.32 57.14 -21.69
CA PHE A 1022 14.87 56.97 -21.55
C PHE A 1022 14.25 56.43 -22.84
N ILE A 1023 14.64 56.95 -24.01
CA ILE A 1023 14.21 56.44 -25.32
C ILE A 1023 14.70 55.00 -25.55
N VAL A 1024 15.96 54.70 -25.22
CA VAL A 1024 16.50 53.33 -25.29
C VAL A 1024 15.68 52.37 -24.44
N THR A 1025 15.33 52.76 -23.20
CA THR A 1025 14.45 51.98 -22.31
C THR A 1025 13.08 51.71 -22.93
N ALA A 1026 12.46 52.73 -23.54
CA ALA A 1026 11.16 52.60 -24.18
C ALA A 1026 11.20 51.66 -25.42
N SER A 1027 12.31 51.64 -26.16
CA SER A 1027 12.48 50.77 -27.33
C SER A 1027 12.76 49.30 -27.02
N ILE A 1028 13.30 48.99 -25.84
CA ILE A 1028 13.66 47.61 -25.44
C ILE A 1028 12.43 46.82 -24.96
N ASN A 1029 11.36 47.51 -24.55
CA ASN A 1029 10.16 46.87 -24.02
C ASN A 1029 9.38 46.05 -25.09
N ASP A 1030 9.70 46.23 -26.38
CA ASP A 1030 9.02 45.60 -27.52
C ASP A 1030 9.68 44.31 -28.05
N GLN A 1031 10.88 43.91 -27.60
CA GLN A 1031 11.56 42.71 -28.12
C GLN A 1031 12.08 41.74 -27.04
N ASN A 1032 11.45 40.56 -26.97
CA ASN A 1032 11.87 39.25 -26.42
C ASN A 1032 12.79 39.16 -25.18
N GLN A 1033 12.31 38.39 -24.20
CA GLN A 1033 12.49 38.58 -22.75
C GLN A 1033 13.77 38.06 -22.06
N GLN A 1034 14.81 37.57 -22.75
CA GLN A 1034 15.96 36.95 -22.05
C GLN A 1034 17.27 37.77 -22.11
N MET A 1035 17.49 38.62 -23.12
CA MET A 1035 18.76 39.37 -23.32
C MET A 1035 18.79 40.76 -22.65
N SER A 1036 17.71 41.21 -22.00
CA SER A 1036 17.52 42.63 -21.65
C SER A 1036 17.88 43.03 -20.21
N LYS A 1037 18.07 42.11 -19.26
CA LYS A 1037 18.18 42.48 -17.83
C LYS A 1037 19.40 43.35 -17.50
N LEU A 1038 20.54 43.10 -18.14
CA LEU A 1038 21.75 43.93 -17.97
C LEU A 1038 21.57 45.32 -18.58
N VAL A 1039 21.03 45.39 -19.80
CA VAL A 1039 20.77 46.65 -20.50
C VAL A 1039 19.76 47.50 -19.73
N CYS A 1040 18.73 46.87 -19.19
CA CYS A 1040 17.72 47.46 -18.33
C CYS A 1040 18.32 48.06 -17.04
N PHE A 1041 19.20 47.30 -16.38
CA PHE A 1041 19.93 47.75 -15.20
C PHE A 1041 20.82 48.97 -15.50
N VAL A 1042 21.60 48.90 -16.59
CA VAL A 1042 22.50 49.98 -17.03
C VAL A 1042 21.70 51.23 -17.41
N ALA A 1043 20.60 51.09 -18.15
CA ALA A 1043 19.74 52.20 -18.51
C ALA A 1043 19.13 52.87 -17.27
N THR A 1044 18.58 52.09 -16.33
CA THR A 1044 18.04 52.65 -15.07
C THR A 1044 19.11 53.38 -14.25
N PHE A 1045 20.35 52.89 -14.22
CA PHE A 1045 21.45 53.59 -13.56
C PHE A 1045 21.75 54.95 -14.18
N PHE A 1046 21.93 55.01 -15.51
CA PHE A 1046 22.24 56.26 -16.18
C PHE A 1046 21.12 57.28 -16.07
N ILE A 1047 19.87 56.84 -16.20
CA ILE A 1047 18.74 57.75 -16.07
C ILE A 1047 18.64 58.31 -14.64
N HIS A 1048 18.79 57.46 -13.62
CA HIS A 1048 18.82 57.90 -12.22
C HIS A 1048 19.94 58.91 -11.95
N PHE A 1049 21.16 58.61 -12.39
CA PHE A 1049 22.33 59.46 -12.17
C PHE A 1049 22.20 60.83 -12.86
N PHE A 1050 21.88 60.86 -14.16
CA PHE A 1050 21.87 62.10 -14.93
C PHE A 1050 20.69 63.02 -14.60
N TYR A 1051 19.51 62.49 -14.25
CA TYR A 1051 18.42 63.33 -13.73
C TYR A 1051 18.79 63.97 -12.37
N LEU A 1052 19.49 63.25 -11.48
CA LEU A 1052 20.02 63.89 -10.26
C LEU A 1052 21.03 65.00 -10.60
N CYS A 1053 21.92 64.76 -11.57
CA CYS A 1053 22.90 65.78 -12.00
C CYS A 1053 22.22 67.08 -12.45
N VAL A 1054 21.08 67.00 -13.17
CA VAL A 1054 20.30 68.19 -13.58
C VAL A 1054 19.92 69.04 -12.35
N PHE A 1055 19.41 68.42 -11.29
CA PHE A 1055 19.04 69.15 -10.06
C PHE A 1055 20.26 69.73 -9.33
N PHE A 1056 21.36 68.98 -9.21
CA PHE A 1056 22.56 69.47 -8.52
C PHE A 1056 23.29 70.57 -9.30
N TRP A 1057 23.30 70.54 -10.63
CA TRP A 1057 23.79 71.66 -11.45
C TRP A 1057 22.88 72.88 -11.38
N MET A 1058 21.58 72.69 -11.24
CA MET A 1058 20.64 73.78 -10.96
C MET A 1058 20.85 74.38 -9.58
N LEU A 1059 21.10 73.56 -8.55
CA LEU A 1059 21.51 74.02 -7.22
C LEU A 1059 22.82 74.81 -7.29
N SER A 1060 23.79 74.33 -8.06
CA SER A 1060 25.06 75.03 -8.28
C SER A 1060 24.82 76.41 -8.90
N LEU A 1061 23.95 76.50 -9.92
CA LEU A 1061 23.55 77.76 -10.55
C LEU A 1061 22.89 78.72 -9.54
N GLY A 1062 22.00 78.22 -8.67
CA GLY A 1062 21.36 79.00 -7.61
C GLY A 1062 22.36 79.49 -6.54
N LEU A 1063 23.22 78.61 -6.04
CA LEU A 1063 24.22 78.94 -5.03
C LEU A 1063 25.27 79.95 -5.52
N ILE A 1064 25.67 79.87 -6.80
CA ILE A 1064 26.57 80.85 -7.41
C ILE A 1064 25.96 82.25 -7.37
N LEU A 1065 24.66 82.39 -7.66
CA LEU A 1065 23.96 83.67 -7.56
C LEU A 1065 23.87 84.18 -6.13
N PHE A 1066 23.50 83.30 -5.20
CA PHE A 1066 23.41 83.63 -3.78
C PHE A 1066 24.76 84.13 -3.25
N TYR A 1067 25.84 83.40 -3.55
CA TYR A 1067 27.19 83.73 -3.11
C TYR A 1067 27.63 85.12 -3.59
N ARG A 1068 27.39 85.45 -4.87
CA ARG A 1068 27.78 86.74 -5.45
C ARG A 1068 26.99 87.93 -4.87
N LEU A 1069 25.74 87.74 -4.47
CA LEU A 1069 24.88 88.79 -3.92
C LEU A 1069 25.05 89.00 -2.41
N VAL A 1070 25.40 87.95 -1.67
CA VAL A 1070 25.57 88.00 -0.21
C VAL A 1070 27.01 88.34 0.17
N PHE A 1071 28.01 87.78 -0.51
CA PHE A 1071 29.43 87.95 -0.20
C PHE A 1071 30.14 88.80 -1.27
N ILE A 1072 29.74 90.07 -1.38
CA ILE A 1072 30.22 91.02 -2.41
C ILE A 1072 31.75 91.20 -2.41
N LEU A 1073 32.41 91.00 -1.26
CA LEU A 1073 33.85 91.27 -1.05
C LEU A 1073 34.78 90.05 -1.23
N HIS A 1074 34.25 88.84 -1.47
CA HIS A 1074 35.08 87.63 -1.56
C HIS A 1074 35.37 87.23 -3.02
N ASN A 1075 36.58 87.51 -3.51
CA ASN A 1075 37.03 87.14 -4.86
C ASN A 1075 37.67 85.74 -4.88
N THR A 1076 36.85 84.72 -5.09
CA THR A 1076 37.33 83.32 -5.24
C THR A 1076 37.84 83.07 -6.67
N SER A 1077 38.93 82.31 -6.81
CA SER A 1077 39.52 82.01 -8.12
C SER A 1077 38.59 81.14 -9.00
N LYS A 1078 38.67 81.34 -10.33
CA LYS A 1078 37.88 80.57 -11.32
C LYS A 1078 38.04 79.05 -11.15
N THR A 1079 39.25 78.61 -10.82
CA THR A 1079 39.59 77.18 -10.67
C THR A 1079 38.91 76.56 -9.47
N VAL A 1080 38.87 77.26 -8.32
CA VAL A 1080 38.23 76.76 -7.10
C VAL A 1080 36.71 76.70 -7.26
N GLN A 1081 36.10 77.75 -7.83
CA GLN A 1081 34.66 77.75 -8.09
C GLN A 1081 34.27 76.62 -9.07
N LYS A 1082 35.12 76.32 -10.07
CA LYS A 1082 34.88 75.24 -11.04
C LYS A 1082 34.94 73.89 -10.34
N ALA A 1083 35.98 73.65 -9.54
CA ALA A 1083 36.13 72.40 -8.79
C ALA A 1083 34.92 72.14 -7.89
N VAL A 1084 34.49 73.14 -7.12
CA VAL A 1084 33.31 73.03 -6.24
C VAL A 1084 32.03 72.73 -7.02
N ALA A 1085 31.80 73.41 -8.16
CA ALA A 1085 30.62 73.19 -8.98
C ALA A 1085 30.59 71.78 -9.62
N PHE A 1086 31.73 71.27 -10.10
CA PHE A 1086 31.80 69.90 -10.65
C PHE A 1086 31.68 68.82 -9.56
N CYS A 1087 32.27 69.03 -8.37
CA CYS A 1087 32.08 68.14 -7.22
C CYS A 1087 30.62 68.07 -6.78
N LEU A 1088 29.95 69.22 -6.70
CA LEU A 1088 28.53 69.30 -6.33
C LEU A 1088 27.63 68.73 -7.44
N GLY A 1089 27.89 69.09 -8.70
CA GLY A 1089 27.06 68.77 -9.86
C GLY A 1089 27.12 67.32 -10.35
N TYR A 1090 28.24 66.61 -10.16
CA TYR A 1090 28.39 65.20 -10.55
C TYR A 1090 28.80 64.28 -9.40
N GLY A 1091 29.65 64.74 -8.48
CA GLY A 1091 30.17 63.92 -7.38
C GLY A 1091 29.06 63.50 -6.40
N CYS A 1092 28.29 64.45 -5.88
CA CYS A 1092 27.18 64.16 -4.98
C CYS A 1092 26.10 63.24 -5.60
N PRO A 1093 25.59 63.49 -6.83
CA PRO A 1093 24.71 62.56 -7.55
C PRO A 1093 25.25 61.14 -7.71
N PHE A 1094 26.55 61.00 -8.03
CA PHE A 1094 27.17 59.71 -8.23
C PHE A 1094 27.17 58.86 -6.96
N VAL A 1095 27.54 59.48 -5.82
CA VAL A 1095 27.51 58.81 -4.51
C VAL A 1095 26.11 58.32 -4.17
N ILE A 1096 25.08 59.15 -4.37
CA ILE A 1096 23.67 58.78 -4.12
C ILE A 1096 23.26 57.58 -4.98
N ALA A 1097 23.59 57.60 -6.28
CA ALA A 1097 23.25 56.51 -7.20
C ALA A 1097 23.93 55.19 -6.82
N VAL A 1098 25.23 55.21 -6.51
CA VAL A 1098 26.01 54.01 -6.11
C VAL A 1098 25.54 53.44 -4.77
N VAL A 1099 25.28 54.29 -3.77
CA VAL A 1099 24.72 53.85 -2.47
C VAL A 1099 23.35 53.20 -2.66
N THR A 1100 22.51 53.76 -3.53
CA THR A 1100 21.20 53.18 -3.84
C THR A 1100 21.34 51.79 -4.45
N ILE A 1101 22.29 51.59 -5.36
CA ILE A 1101 22.61 50.25 -5.90
C ILE A 1101 23.09 49.33 -4.78
N ALA A 1102 24.09 49.75 -3.97
CA ALA A 1102 24.68 48.93 -2.93
C ALA A 1102 23.64 48.42 -1.90
N VAL A 1103 22.67 49.26 -1.53
CA VAL A 1103 21.59 48.90 -0.58
C VAL A 1103 20.55 47.97 -1.22
N THR A 1104 20.34 48.04 -2.54
CA THR A 1104 19.24 47.33 -3.23
C THR A 1104 19.69 46.07 -3.98
N LEU A 1105 20.99 45.90 -4.25
CA LEU A 1105 21.58 44.76 -4.97
C LEU A 1105 21.35 43.39 -4.28
N PRO A 1106 21.49 43.24 -2.94
CA PRO A 1106 21.33 41.94 -2.28
C PRO A 1106 19.95 41.30 -2.46
N ARG A 1107 18.93 42.10 -2.79
CA ARG A 1107 17.55 41.64 -3.01
C ARG A 1107 17.15 41.66 -4.50
N ASN A 1108 18.07 41.98 -5.41
CA ASN A 1108 17.84 42.10 -6.85
C ASN A 1108 16.65 43.03 -7.22
N ASN A 1109 16.42 44.06 -6.41
CA ASN A 1109 15.22 44.92 -6.45
C ASN A 1109 15.54 46.39 -6.75
N TYR A 1110 16.64 46.68 -7.46
CA TYR A 1110 16.96 48.05 -7.92
C TYR A 1110 15.99 48.52 -9.02
N THR A 1111 15.71 47.64 -9.99
CA THR A 1111 14.79 47.89 -11.12
C THR A 1111 13.40 47.28 -10.88
N ARG A 1112 12.38 47.79 -11.58
CA ARG A 1112 11.06 47.13 -11.67
C ARG A 1112 11.14 45.89 -12.56
N LYS A 1113 10.21 44.94 -12.37
CA LYS A 1113 10.14 43.69 -13.15
C LYS A 1113 9.62 43.92 -14.58
N ASP A 1114 8.75 44.92 -14.74
CA ASP A 1114 7.98 45.11 -15.97
C ASP A 1114 8.49 46.30 -16.82
N VAL A 1115 9.38 47.16 -16.28
CA VAL A 1115 9.90 48.38 -16.95
C VAL A 1115 11.31 48.69 -16.43
N CYS A 1116 12.21 49.24 -17.25
CA CYS A 1116 13.57 49.66 -16.84
C CYS A 1116 13.60 50.98 -16.08
N TRP A 1117 12.94 50.98 -14.91
CA TRP A 1117 12.88 52.12 -14.00
C TRP A 1117 13.11 51.70 -12.54
N LEU A 1118 13.41 52.69 -11.68
CA LEU A 1118 13.59 52.50 -10.23
C LEU A 1118 12.36 51.86 -9.57
N ASN A 1119 12.60 50.85 -8.73
CA ASN A 1119 11.54 50.10 -8.06
C ASN A 1119 10.87 50.92 -6.94
N TRP A 1120 9.53 50.92 -6.91
CA TRP A 1120 8.72 51.54 -5.86
C TRP A 1120 8.03 50.53 -4.93
N LYS A 1121 7.61 49.36 -5.47
CA LYS A 1121 6.74 48.40 -4.77
C LYS A 1121 7.50 47.63 -3.68
N ASP A 1122 8.68 47.12 -3.99
CA ASP A 1122 9.39 46.16 -3.11
C ASP A 1122 10.51 46.82 -2.29
N SER A 1123 11.32 47.67 -2.92
CA SER A 1123 12.52 48.28 -2.31
C SER A 1123 12.40 49.78 -2.02
N LYS A 1124 11.35 50.45 -2.54
CA LYS A 1124 11.18 51.91 -2.50
C LYS A 1124 12.41 52.69 -3.02
N ALA A 1125 13.23 52.10 -3.89
CA ALA A 1125 14.46 52.68 -4.46
C ALA A 1125 14.24 54.06 -5.11
N LEU A 1126 13.05 54.30 -5.68
CA LEU A 1126 12.71 55.60 -6.28
C LEU A 1126 12.76 56.79 -5.29
N LEU A 1127 12.58 56.55 -3.98
CA LEU A 1127 12.71 57.61 -2.98
C LEU A 1127 14.12 58.22 -2.93
N ALA A 1128 15.16 57.45 -3.28
CA ALA A 1128 16.53 57.93 -3.35
C ALA A 1128 16.74 59.00 -4.43
N PHE A 1129 15.84 59.08 -5.41
CA PHE A 1129 15.81 60.13 -6.42
C PHE A 1129 14.91 61.31 -6.01
N VAL A 1130 13.66 61.02 -5.62
CA VAL A 1130 12.63 62.05 -5.38
C VAL A 1130 12.94 62.93 -4.17
N ILE A 1131 13.43 62.33 -3.07
CA ILE A 1131 13.70 63.09 -1.83
C ILE A 1131 14.80 64.14 -2.06
N PRO A 1132 15.99 63.81 -2.61
CA PRO A 1132 16.98 64.83 -2.95
C PRO A 1132 16.47 65.90 -3.91
N ALA A 1133 15.71 65.51 -4.95
CA ALA A 1133 15.17 66.46 -5.92
C ALA A 1133 14.24 67.51 -5.26
N LEU A 1134 13.31 67.08 -4.40
CA LEU A 1134 12.40 67.99 -3.69
C LEU A 1134 13.14 68.91 -2.71
N ILE A 1135 14.15 68.40 -2.00
CA ILE A 1135 15.00 69.22 -1.11
C ILE A 1135 15.73 70.31 -1.92
N ILE A 1136 16.30 69.95 -3.07
CA ILE A 1136 17.02 70.89 -3.94
C ILE A 1136 16.08 71.96 -4.49
N VAL A 1137 14.88 71.58 -4.95
CA VAL A 1137 13.87 72.53 -5.43
C VAL A 1137 13.51 73.51 -4.32
N ALA A 1138 13.23 73.03 -3.11
CA ALA A 1138 12.92 73.89 -1.96
C ALA A 1138 14.08 74.84 -1.62
N MET A 1139 15.33 74.35 -1.62
CA MET A 1139 16.53 75.17 -1.37
C MET A 1139 16.73 76.24 -2.45
N ASN A 1140 16.53 75.90 -3.73
CA ASN A 1140 16.63 76.86 -4.82
C ASN A 1140 15.51 77.90 -4.82
N LEU A 1141 14.28 77.53 -4.42
CA LEU A 1141 13.19 78.48 -4.21
C LEU A 1141 13.52 79.45 -3.08
N PHE A 1142 14.07 78.94 -1.98
CA PHE A 1142 14.55 79.77 -0.87
C PHE A 1142 15.66 80.73 -1.32
N ILE A 1143 16.67 80.23 -2.03
CA ILE A 1143 17.75 81.05 -2.60
C ILE A 1143 17.17 82.14 -3.51
N THR A 1144 16.27 81.77 -4.41
CA THR A 1144 15.63 82.69 -5.35
C THR A 1144 14.85 83.79 -4.61
N ALA A 1145 14.11 83.45 -3.55
CA ALA A 1145 13.40 84.44 -2.74
C ALA A 1145 14.37 85.45 -2.11
N VAL A 1146 15.48 84.98 -1.53
CA VAL A 1146 16.53 85.86 -0.96
C VAL A 1146 17.16 86.74 -2.03
N VAL A 1147 17.46 86.17 -3.21
CA VAL A 1147 18.01 86.88 -4.37
C VAL A 1147 17.06 87.98 -4.84
N ILE A 1148 15.76 87.67 -5.00
CA ILE A 1148 14.72 88.63 -5.38
C ILE A 1148 14.64 89.76 -4.35
N ILE A 1149 14.53 89.44 -3.06
CA ILE A 1149 14.46 90.43 -1.97
C ILE A 1149 15.70 91.34 -1.97
N LYS A 1150 16.91 90.78 -2.14
CA LYS A 1150 18.16 91.55 -2.17
C LYS A 1150 18.30 92.43 -3.41
N ILE A 1151 17.87 91.95 -4.59
CA ILE A 1151 17.93 92.71 -5.84
C ILE A 1151 16.87 93.82 -5.87
N LEU A 1152 15.69 93.61 -5.29
CA LEU A 1152 14.62 94.62 -5.21
C LEU A 1152 14.85 95.68 -4.12
N ARG A 1153 15.76 95.45 -3.16
CA ARG A 1153 16.07 96.44 -2.13
C ARG A 1153 16.84 97.62 -2.74
N PRO A 1154 16.33 98.86 -2.69
CA PRO A 1154 17.06 100.04 -3.15
C PRO A 1154 18.28 100.25 -2.25
N THR A 1155 19.49 100.05 -2.77
CA THR A 1155 20.72 100.45 -2.07
C THR A 1155 21.02 101.88 -2.45
N ILE A 1156 20.75 102.81 -1.53
CA ILE A 1156 21.14 104.21 -1.64
C ILE A 1156 22.66 104.26 -1.55
N GLY A 1157 23.32 104.63 -2.67
CA GLY A 1157 24.73 105.04 -2.64
C GLY A 1157 25.77 104.15 -3.33
N ASP A 1158 25.42 103.19 -4.21
CA ASP A 1158 26.45 102.41 -4.92
C ASP A 1158 26.38 102.55 -6.45
N ARG A 1159 27.49 103.05 -7.05
CA ARG A 1159 27.75 103.13 -8.50
C ARG A 1159 28.21 101.76 -9.03
N SER A 1160 27.54 100.67 -8.66
CA SER A 1160 27.78 99.38 -9.30
C SER A 1160 27.23 99.40 -10.73
N ASN A 1161 28.06 98.91 -11.65
CA ASN A 1161 27.86 98.96 -13.09
C ASN A 1161 26.44 98.48 -13.45
N ARG A 1162 25.58 99.36 -13.99
CA ARG A 1162 24.18 99.05 -14.40
C ARG A 1162 24.09 97.77 -15.25
N GLN A 1163 25.18 97.47 -15.95
CA GLN A 1163 25.42 96.27 -16.73
C GLN A 1163 25.48 94.95 -15.91
N GLU A 1164 26.11 94.94 -14.73
CA GLU A 1164 26.24 93.75 -13.86
C GLU A 1164 24.92 93.45 -13.14
N ARG A 1165 24.21 94.49 -12.67
CA ARG A 1165 22.88 94.35 -12.05
C ARG A 1165 21.82 93.80 -13.01
N ASN A 1166 21.82 94.27 -14.26
CA ASN A 1166 20.94 93.73 -15.30
C ASN A 1166 21.26 92.26 -15.62
N SER A 1167 22.55 91.89 -15.62
CA SER A 1167 22.93 90.48 -15.78
C SER A 1167 22.45 89.63 -14.59
N LEU A 1168 22.60 90.08 -13.35
CA LEU A 1168 22.13 89.36 -12.16
C LEU A 1168 20.60 89.22 -12.11
N PHE A 1169 19.86 90.25 -12.51
CA PHE A 1169 18.40 90.21 -12.63
C PHE A 1169 17.94 89.18 -13.66
N GLN A 1170 18.65 89.07 -14.78
CA GLN A 1170 18.35 88.10 -15.83
C GLN A 1170 18.60 86.65 -15.38
N ILE A 1171 19.66 86.40 -14.60
CA ILE A 1171 19.94 85.06 -14.07
C ILE A 1171 18.96 84.70 -12.95
N GLY A 1172 18.63 85.66 -12.06
CA GLY A 1172 17.60 85.48 -11.04
C GLY A 1172 16.23 85.16 -11.66
N LYS A 1173 15.85 85.81 -12.76
CA LYS A 1173 14.63 85.52 -13.52
C LYS A 1173 14.65 84.11 -14.14
N SER A 1174 15.78 83.70 -14.72
CA SER A 1174 15.95 82.37 -15.29
C SER A 1174 15.80 81.27 -14.22
N VAL A 1175 16.48 81.42 -13.07
CA VAL A 1175 16.38 80.47 -11.94
C VAL A 1175 14.99 80.47 -11.30
N ALA A 1176 14.34 81.63 -11.18
CA ALA A 1176 13.00 81.76 -10.62
C ALA A 1176 11.91 81.09 -11.47
N ILE A 1177 12.10 81.02 -12.77
CA ILE A 1177 11.15 80.37 -13.70
C ILE A 1177 11.49 78.89 -13.86
N LEU A 1178 12.78 78.55 -13.99
CA LEU A 1178 13.23 77.20 -14.29
C LEU A 1178 13.12 76.25 -13.09
N THR A 1179 13.36 76.74 -11.87
CA THR A 1179 13.31 75.92 -10.64
C THR A 1179 11.91 75.38 -10.33
N PRO A 1180 10.83 76.19 -10.31
CA PRO A 1180 9.48 75.67 -10.11
C PRO A 1180 9.02 74.76 -11.25
N LEU A 1181 9.38 75.04 -12.51
CA LEU A 1181 8.97 74.21 -13.65
C LEU A 1181 9.57 72.79 -13.58
N LEU A 1182 10.85 72.69 -13.25
CA LEU A 1182 11.52 71.41 -13.04
C LEU A 1182 11.02 70.70 -11.77
N GLY A 1183 10.70 71.45 -10.71
CA GLY A 1183 10.07 70.91 -9.50
C GLY A 1183 8.64 70.39 -9.71
N LEU A 1184 7.80 71.11 -10.46
CA LEU A 1184 6.42 70.72 -10.78
C LEU A 1184 6.37 69.45 -11.63
N THR A 1185 7.27 69.32 -12.60
CA THR A 1185 7.39 68.13 -13.45
C THR A 1185 7.54 66.88 -12.58
N TRP A 1186 8.50 66.87 -11.66
CA TRP A 1186 8.74 65.71 -10.80
C TRP A 1186 7.75 65.60 -9.64
N GLY A 1187 7.11 66.69 -9.22
CA GLY A 1187 5.97 66.67 -8.31
C GLY A 1187 4.77 65.93 -8.89
N PHE A 1188 4.42 66.18 -10.16
CA PHE A 1188 3.42 65.40 -10.88
C PHE A 1188 3.89 63.95 -11.11
N GLY A 1189 5.18 63.74 -11.35
CA GLY A 1189 5.79 62.42 -11.42
C GLY A 1189 5.65 61.60 -10.13
N LEU A 1190 5.64 62.24 -8.95
CA LEU A 1190 5.32 61.57 -7.68
C LEU A 1190 3.83 61.24 -7.57
N ALA A 1191 2.97 62.16 -8.02
CA ALA A 1191 1.52 61.96 -8.00
C ALA A 1191 1.07 60.76 -8.85
N THR A 1192 1.75 60.43 -9.95
CA THR A 1192 1.45 59.24 -10.78
C THR A 1192 1.76 57.90 -10.10
N ILE A 1193 2.51 57.90 -9.00
CA ILE A 1193 2.96 56.68 -8.31
C ILE A 1193 2.03 56.31 -7.14
N ILE A 1194 1.16 57.23 -6.72
CA ILE A 1194 0.15 56.99 -5.69
C ILE A 1194 -0.89 56.00 -6.24
N LYS A 1195 -1.23 54.96 -5.47
CA LYS A 1195 -2.30 54.00 -5.85
C LYS A 1195 -3.59 54.78 -6.13
N ASN A 1196 -4.24 54.50 -7.26
CA ASN A 1196 -5.43 55.19 -7.78
C ASN A 1196 -5.20 56.65 -8.23
N SER A 1197 -4.00 56.98 -8.74
CA SER A 1197 -3.74 58.30 -9.33
C SER A 1197 -4.59 58.55 -10.57
N HIS A 1198 -5.12 59.77 -10.69
CA HIS A 1198 -5.94 60.18 -11.82
C HIS A 1198 -5.08 60.32 -13.10
N ARG A 1199 -5.60 59.87 -14.26
CA ARG A 1199 -4.91 59.90 -15.57
C ARG A 1199 -4.35 61.28 -15.96
N VAL A 1200 -4.98 62.35 -15.47
CA VAL A 1200 -4.51 63.75 -15.65
C VAL A 1200 -3.08 63.95 -15.15
N PHE A 1201 -2.67 63.30 -14.04
CA PHE A 1201 -1.30 63.43 -13.54
C PHE A 1201 -0.28 62.78 -14.48
N HIS A 1202 -0.63 61.69 -15.17
CA HIS A 1202 0.22 61.07 -16.19
C HIS A 1202 0.40 61.97 -17.41
N ILE A 1203 -0.69 62.59 -17.88
CA ILE A 1203 -0.66 63.54 -19.02
C ILE A 1203 0.16 64.79 -18.67
N LEU A 1204 -0.06 65.37 -17.48
CA LEU A 1204 0.71 66.53 -17.03
C LEU A 1204 2.19 66.18 -16.87
N PHE A 1205 2.52 65.04 -16.28
CA PHE A 1205 3.90 64.58 -16.15
C PHE A 1205 4.58 64.45 -17.52
N ALA A 1206 3.95 63.79 -18.49
CA ALA A 1206 4.49 63.63 -19.83
C ALA A 1206 4.67 64.99 -20.55
N LEU A 1207 3.67 65.88 -20.48
CA LEU A 1207 3.71 67.20 -21.11
C LEU A 1207 4.83 68.10 -20.55
N PHE A 1208 4.99 68.16 -19.24
CA PHE A 1208 6.02 69.00 -18.62
C PHE A 1208 7.43 68.47 -18.87
N ASN A 1209 7.63 67.13 -18.89
CA ASN A 1209 8.90 66.53 -19.32
C ASN A 1209 9.21 66.84 -20.80
N ALA A 1210 8.21 66.74 -21.69
CA ALA A 1210 8.37 67.05 -23.11
C ALA A 1210 8.82 68.49 -23.39
N LEU A 1211 8.32 69.46 -22.61
CA LEU A 1211 8.66 70.87 -22.76
C LEU A 1211 9.94 71.26 -22.01
N GLN A 1212 10.53 70.35 -21.23
CA GLN A 1212 11.67 70.64 -20.35
C GLN A 1212 12.89 71.15 -21.13
N GLY A 1213 13.28 70.47 -22.22
CA GLY A 1213 14.37 70.90 -23.09
C GLY A 1213 14.11 72.25 -23.77
N LEU A 1214 12.86 72.50 -24.18
CA LEU A 1214 12.44 73.76 -24.78
C LEU A 1214 12.53 74.93 -23.77
N PHE A 1215 12.11 74.72 -22.53
CA PHE A 1215 12.21 75.75 -21.48
C PHE A 1215 13.65 76.11 -21.17
N ILE A 1216 14.57 75.13 -21.16
CA ILE A 1216 16.00 75.38 -20.98
C ILE A 1216 16.56 76.20 -22.15
N LEU A 1217 16.21 75.87 -23.40
CA LEU A 1217 16.62 76.64 -24.57
C LEU A 1217 16.11 78.09 -24.48
N VAL A 1218 14.82 78.31 -24.23
CA VAL A 1218 14.21 79.64 -24.22
C VAL A 1218 14.71 80.49 -23.05
N PHE A 1219 14.58 80.01 -21.82
CA PHE A 1219 14.87 80.80 -20.61
C PHE A 1219 16.34 80.75 -20.18
N GLY A 1220 17.09 79.73 -20.60
CA GLY A 1220 18.52 79.62 -20.36
C GLY A 1220 19.36 80.37 -21.39
N THR A 1221 18.94 80.38 -22.66
CA THR A 1221 19.78 80.91 -23.77
C THR A 1221 19.12 82.03 -24.57
N LEU A 1222 17.97 81.78 -25.22
CA LEU A 1222 17.40 82.70 -26.21
C LEU A 1222 16.85 84.00 -25.60
N TRP A 1223 16.42 83.99 -24.34
CA TRP A 1223 15.98 85.20 -23.64
C TRP A 1223 17.16 86.04 -23.13
N ASP A 1224 18.42 85.61 -23.31
CA ASP A 1224 19.59 86.42 -22.97
C ASP A 1224 19.90 87.44 -24.07
N LYS A 1225 19.74 88.73 -23.74
CA LYS A 1225 19.99 89.85 -24.66
C LYS A 1225 21.43 89.86 -25.18
N ARG A 1226 22.40 89.43 -24.36
CA ARG A 1226 23.79 89.32 -24.78
C ARG A 1226 24.02 88.19 -25.77
N ILE A 1227 23.30 87.07 -25.62
CA ILE A 1227 23.35 85.96 -26.57
C ILE A 1227 22.69 86.39 -27.88
N GLN A 1228 21.54 87.06 -27.82
CA GLN A 1228 20.88 87.62 -29.02
C GLN A 1228 21.79 88.63 -29.75
N GLU A 1229 22.42 89.55 -29.04
CA GLU A 1229 23.38 90.51 -29.60
C GLU A 1229 24.62 89.82 -30.20
N ALA A 1230 25.14 88.77 -29.54
CA ALA A 1230 26.27 87.98 -30.04
C ALA A 1230 25.92 87.23 -31.34
N LEU A 1231 24.75 86.62 -31.38
CA LEU A 1231 24.23 85.90 -32.55
C LEU A 1231 23.96 86.87 -33.71
N LEU A 1232 23.35 88.03 -33.44
CA LEU A 1232 23.12 89.07 -34.43
C LEU A 1232 24.42 89.67 -34.97
N LYS A 1233 25.41 89.93 -34.10
CA LYS A 1233 26.73 90.44 -34.50
C LYS A 1233 27.54 89.43 -35.31
N ARG A 1234 27.33 88.13 -35.09
CA ARG A 1234 27.97 87.06 -35.89
C ARG A 1234 27.25 86.85 -37.24
N ASN A 1235 25.92 86.91 -37.25
CA ASN A 1235 25.12 86.84 -38.48
C ASN A 1235 25.27 88.10 -39.37
N SER A 1236 25.69 89.25 -38.81
CA SER A 1236 26.07 90.42 -39.61
C SER A 1236 27.48 90.31 -40.22
N VAL A 1237 28.41 89.62 -39.55
CA VAL A 1237 29.77 89.35 -40.07
C VAL A 1237 29.76 88.30 -41.19
N SER A 1238 28.78 87.39 -41.25
CA SER A 1238 28.64 86.45 -42.37
C SER A 1238 28.10 87.07 -43.66
N LYS A 1239 27.80 88.39 -43.69
CA LYS A 1239 27.35 89.12 -44.89
C LYS A 1239 28.45 89.91 -45.61
N TRP A 1240 29.73 89.73 -45.26
CA TRP A 1240 30.85 90.35 -45.97
C TRP A 1240 31.93 89.32 -46.34
N SER A 1241 31.66 88.51 -47.37
CA SER A 1241 32.67 87.73 -48.11
C SER A 1241 32.10 87.30 -49.47
N SER A 1242 31.81 88.28 -50.33
CA SER A 1242 31.73 88.07 -51.78
C SER A 1242 31.92 89.39 -52.51
N GLN A 1243 33.17 89.90 -52.54
CA GLN A 1243 33.69 90.75 -53.62
C GLN A 1243 35.20 90.97 -53.46
N GLN A 1244 36.03 90.17 -54.15
CA GLN A 1244 37.02 90.62 -55.14
C GLN A 1244 37.76 89.41 -55.77
N THR A 1245 37.56 89.25 -57.08
CA THR A 1245 38.49 88.73 -58.12
C THR A 1245 39.85 88.19 -57.64
N LYS A 1246 40.14 86.90 -57.86
CA LYS A 1246 40.72 86.31 -59.09
C LYS A 1246 40.67 84.80 -59.03
#